data_AF-A0A498RH78-F1
#
_entry.id   AF-A0A498RH78-F1
#
_cell.length_a   1.000
_cell.length_b   1.000
_cell.length_c   1.000
_cell.angle_alpha   90.00
_cell.angle_beta   90.00
_cell.angle_gamma   90.00
#
_symmetry.space_group_name_H-M   'P 1'
#
loop_
_entity.id
_entity.type
_entity.pdbx_description
1 polymer ?
#
loop_
_entity_poly.entity_id
_entity_poly.type
_entity_poly.pdbx_seq_one_letter_code
_entity_poly.pdbx_strand_id
1 'polypeptide(L)'
;MASSTSSISLSTTSSSALGTTHLSNLVSGLDVDALVSAQILADSIPLTLLQNTVAKLTAQKSDYQTLETDLQTLQYALQDLTYSTAFSTRTATSSDEKVVTASTKTGASAGSYSINVSQLATTSSVTGTALSSFNDGTKATLTGNVSLSGYNGNDSTALTSLGITPGTVTINGASIVITSGDTINTVLNKISASSAGVTATLNSSTGDVVLTQKTAGSSDTITLGSDGGTNLFNAFGLSSGNGTLVAGQDATDAQTLTQVFGSSLQAGYFSINGTVFQVNPTTDTLDSILSEINSSTTAGVQAFYNSTSKTVSIVSTTAGSQGSVTLGTYGSGGTDSSNLLDLLKVTTAGGNTPAVTTGTDASVTVNGVAVAANGNSITMNGNTFALQGAGTATVTVSTNYDAIITKVQNVVTQYNSVVDAINAKIQEAPSSSSDSSSSASTGDLHLDPFLEGIIQDLGSFSSTVLNSPNSVYQTLSQVGITTGDVGQSVTDSELGHLSLNTDTLKTALETNMAGVESLFGNTTVYVDSEKVGTSSSSQLTYSLAHGDITGTPTVMVGSKQYTVVTAAQLSTDDTNAKNSSTTIYECSVDATTGKITFATGAGTFPNGSQITVSYNYTNTTGGSGTGIFSQMQAFINTYTTVGGQFDTMIGSNGSLTDTISYDNDRVSEMQDRINNEQSSLYTYYNNMLSQLQTLSSENTMVSALLSGLSSSSSSSSKG
;
A
#
# COMPACT_ATOMS: atom_id res chain seq x y z
N MET A 1 -7.86 -8.84 24.06
CA MET A 1 -7.37 -9.40 25.34
C MET A 1 -7.94 -10.80 25.48
N ALA A 2 -7.12 -11.77 25.87
CA ALA A 2 -7.51 -13.19 25.89
C ALA A 2 -8.61 -13.44 26.93
N SER A 3 -9.79 -13.80 26.46
CA SER A 3 -10.94 -14.22 27.26
C SER A 3 -10.66 -15.59 27.88
N SER A 4 -10.37 -15.62 29.18
CA SER A 4 -10.22 -16.86 29.95
C SER A 4 -11.59 -17.50 30.18
N THR A 5 -11.87 -18.55 29.43
CA THR A 5 -13.02 -19.44 29.61
C THR A 5 -12.82 -20.30 30.87
N SER A 6 -13.42 -19.91 31.99
CA SER A 6 -13.53 -20.78 33.17
C SER A 6 -14.89 -21.46 33.17
N SER A 7 -15.03 -22.52 32.36
CA SER A 7 -16.10 -23.50 32.57
C SER A 7 -15.78 -24.25 33.86
N ILE A 8 -16.59 -24.07 34.90
CA ILE A 8 -16.50 -24.89 36.12
C ILE A 8 -17.02 -26.28 35.77
N SER A 9 -16.14 -27.14 35.25
CA SER A 9 -16.38 -28.57 35.19
C SER A 9 -16.13 -29.13 36.58
N LEU A 10 -17.04 -29.97 37.06
CA LEU A 10 -16.87 -30.75 38.29
C LEU A 10 -15.73 -31.76 38.08
N SER A 11 -14.49 -31.35 38.29
CA SER A 11 -13.32 -32.24 38.14
C SER A 11 -13.11 -33.01 39.44
N THR A 12 -13.57 -34.27 39.49
CA THR A 12 -13.18 -35.25 40.51
C THR A 12 -11.79 -35.83 40.21
N THR A 13 -10.80 -34.97 39.97
CA THR A 13 -9.41 -35.40 39.73
C THR A 13 -8.49 -34.70 40.70
N SER A 14 -8.03 -35.49 41.66
CA SER A 14 -6.95 -35.23 42.60
C SER A 14 -5.73 -34.66 41.87
N SER A 15 -5.31 -33.44 42.19
CA SER A 15 -3.95 -32.99 41.87
C SER A 15 -3.40 -32.06 42.94
N SER A 16 -2.48 -32.64 43.71
CA SER A 16 -1.51 -32.00 44.59
C SER A 16 -0.58 -31.05 43.84
N ALA A 17 -0.54 -29.77 44.22
CA ALA A 17 0.65 -28.91 44.10
C ALA A 17 0.40 -27.52 44.72
N LEU A 18 0.35 -27.46 46.06
CA LEU A 18 0.83 -26.36 46.91
C LEU A 18 0.85 -26.95 48.33
N GLY A 19 2.00 -26.86 48.99
CA GLY A 19 2.36 -27.67 50.14
C GLY A 19 1.55 -27.37 51.40
N THR A 20 0.41 -28.04 51.55
CA THR A 20 -0.11 -28.57 52.81
C THR A 20 -0.78 -29.89 52.48
N THR A 21 -0.24 -31.00 52.95
CA THR A 21 -0.91 -32.31 52.86
C THR A 21 -2.26 -32.22 53.56
N HIS A 22 -3.33 -31.97 52.80
CA HIS A 22 -4.71 -32.18 53.21
C HIS A 22 -4.89 -33.68 53.32
N LEU A 23 -4.45 -34.22 54.45
CA LEU A 23 -4.63 -35.61 54.81
C LEU A 23 -6.15 -35.80 54.91
N SER A 24 -6.78 -36.37 53.88
CA SER A 24 -8.14 -36.90 53.93
C SER A 24 -8.17 -37.99 55.00
N ASN A 25 -8.23 -37.57 56.27
CA ASN A 25 -8.17 -38.46 57.41
C ASN A 25 -9.58 -39.00 57.60
N LEU A 26 -9.81 -40.16 56.98
CA LEU A 26 -11.02 -40.98 56.93
C LEU A 26 -11.46 -41.52 58.31
N VAL A 27 -11.23 -40.77 59.39
CA VAL A 27 -11.53 -41.19 60.76
C VAL A 27 -12.93 -40.74 61.22
N SER A 28 -13.60 -39.83 60.49
CA SER A 28 -14.95 -39.35 60.85
C SER A 28 -16.03 -39.46 59.75
N GLY A 29 -15.69 -39.86 58.53
CA GLY A 29 -16.66 -39.97 57.42
C GLY A 29 -17.19 -38.63 56.86
N LEU A 30 -16.58 -37.49 57.22
CA LEU A 30 -16.97 -36.16 56.74
C LEU A 30 -16.07 -35.73 55.56
N ASP A 31 -16.67 -35.46 54.39
CA ASP A 31 -15.97 -34.90 53.22
C ASP A 31 -15.95 -33.36 53.31
N VAL A 32 -14.85 -32.83 53.82
CA VAL A 32 -14.65 -31.38 54.01
C VAL A 32 -14.63 -30.65 52.67
N ASP A 33 -14.06 -31.25 51.62
CA ASP A 33 -13.99 -30.62 50.30
C ASP A 33 -15.37 -30.49 49.66
N ALA A 34 -16.21 -31.51 49.77
CA ALA A 34 -17.59 -31.47 49.28
C ALA A 34 -18.42 -30.40 50.00
N LEU A 35 -18.24 -30.24 51.32
CA LEU A 35 -19.01 -29.31 52.12
C LEU A 35 -18.59 -27.85 51.89
N VAL A 36 -17.27 -27.58 51.80
CA VAL A 36 -16.74 -26.26 51.43
C VAL A 36 -17.18 -25.89 50.01
N SER A 37 -17.09 -26.83 49.07
CA SER A 37 -17.49 -26.60 47.68
C SER A 37 -18.98 -26.28 47.56
N ALA A 38 -19.85 -26.98 48.27
CA ALA A 38 -21.30 -26.71 48.25
C ALA A 38 -21.65 -25.32 48.78
N GLN A 39 -20.94 -24.84 49.82
CA GLN A 39 -21.14 -23.50 50.36
C GLN A 39 -20.65 -22.42 49.39
N ILE A 40 -19.43 -22.56 48.87
CA ILE A 40 -18.85 -21.61 47.92
C ILE A 40 -19.66 -21.53 46.61
N LEU A 41 -20.24 -22.64 46.16
CA LEU A 41 -21.11 -22.65 44.99
C LEU A 41 -22.33 -21.74 45.18
N ALA A 42 -22.98 -21.77 46.35
CA ALA A 42 -24.11 -20.88 46.64
C ALA A 42 -23.68 -19.41 46.67
N ASP A 43 -22.53 -19.12 47.29
CA ASP A 43 -21.99 -17.76 47.42
C ASP A 43 -21.45 -17.19 46.09
N SER A 44 -21.18 -18.05 45.09
CA SER A 44 -20.73 -17.68 43.74
C SER A 44 -21.85 -17.29 42.75
N ILE A 45 -23.12 -17.51 43.11
CA ILE A 45 -24.28 -17.17 42.24
C ILE A 45 -24.33 -15.66 41.93
N PRO A 46 -24.24 -14.75 42.92
CA PRO A 46 -24.32 -13.31 42.64
C PRO A 46 -23.11 -12.81 41.84
N LEU A 47 -21.94 -13.43 42.02
CA LEU A 47 -20.74 -13.14 41.23
C LEU A 47 -20.98 -13.48 39.75
N THR A 48 -21.54 -14.66 39.48
CA THR A 48 -21.84 -15.11 38.12
C THR A 48 -22.84 -14.16 37.44
N LEU A 49 -23.88 -13.73 38.15
CA LEU A 49 -24.85 -12.76 37.62
C LEU A 49 -24.20 -11.41 37.26
N LEU A 50 -23.28 -10.93 38.11
CA LEU A 50 -22.57 -9.69 37.86
C LEU A 50 -21.59 -9.82 36.68
N GLN A 51 -20.86 -10.94 36.59
CA GLN A 51 -19.99 -11.25 35.44
C GLN A 51 -20.79 -11.28 34.13
N ASN A 52 -21.99 -11.88 34.12
CA ASN A 52 -22.88 -11.87 32.96
C ASN A 52 -23.35 -10.46 32.60
N THR A 53 -23.59 -9.60 33.60
CA THR A 53 -23.95 -8.19 33.40
C THR A 53 -22.80 -7.43 32.74
N VAL A 54 -21.58 -7.59 33.25
CA VAL A 54 -20.37 -6.98 32.66
C VAL A 54 -20.17 -7.45 31.21
N ALA A 55 -20.33 -8.75 30.94
CA ALA A 55 -20.20 -9.30 29.60
C ALA A 55 -21.20 -8.66 28.64
N LYS A 56 -22.47 -8.52 29.04
CA LYS A 56 -23.53 -7.86 28.27
C LYS A 56 -23.22 -6.38 27.99
N LEU A 57 -22.85 -5.61 29.02
CA LEU A 57 -22.51 -4.19 28.84
C LEU A 57 -21.28 -4.01 27.93
N THR A 58 -20.31 -4.93 28.02
CA THR A 58 -19.13 -4.93 27.16
C THR A 58 -19.48 -5.24 25.70
N ALA A 59 -20.39 -6.20 25.46
CA ALA A 59 -20.90 -6.49 24.12
C ALA A 59 -21.66 -5.27 23.55
N GLN A 60 -22.56 -4.68 24.34
CA GLN A 60 -23.28 -3.45 23.97
C GLN A 60 -22.33 -2.30 23.61
N LYS A 61 -21.27 -2.10 24.39
CA LYS A 61 -20.23 -1.10 24.09
C LYS A 61 -19.53 -1.39 22.76
N SER A 62 -19.19 -2.65 22.50
CA SER A 62 -18.54 -3.06 21.24
C SER A 62 -19.44 -2.84 20.03
N ASP A 63 -20.74 -3.07 20.17
CA ASP A 63 -21.72 -2.82 19.11
C ASP A 63 -21.83 -1.33 18.80
N TYR A 64 -21.92 -0.48 19.83
CA TYR A 64 -21.89 0.98 19.64
C TYR A 64 -20.61 1.48 18.97
N GLN A 65 -19.45 0.93 19.32
CA GLN A 65 -18.17 1.28 18.67
C GLN A 65 -18.16 0.90 17.18
N THR A 66 -18.79 -0.22 16.82
CA THR A 66 -18.92 -0.65 15.44
C THR A 66 -19.82 0.31 14.67
N LEU A 67 -20.99 0.65 15.23
CA LEU A 67 -21.94 1.59 14.62
C LEU A 67 -21.37 3.01 14.50
N GLU A 68 -20.59 3.47 15.49
CA GLU A 68 -19.85 4.74 15.41
C GLU A 68 -18.89 4.75 14.21
N THR A 69 -18.15 3.65 14.00
CA THR A 69 -17.22 3.50 12.88
C THR A 69 -17.95 3.50 11.53
N ASP A 70 -19.10 2.83 11.44
CA ASP A 70 -19.93 2.82 10.23
C ASP A 70 -20.45 4.23 9.90
N LEU A 71 -20.92 4.96 10.90
CA LEU A 71 -21.35 6.36 10.77
C LEU A 71 -20.20 7.28 10.36
N GLN A 72 -19.01 7.11 10.92
CA GLN A 72 -17.80 7.86 10.50
C GLN A 72 -17.46 7.58 9.03
N THR A 73 -17.62 6.34 8.58
CA THR A 73 -17.34 5.99 7.18
C THR A 73 -18.34 6.65 6.23
N LEU A 74 -19.63 6.70 6.60
CA LEU A 74 -20.64 7.48 5.88
C LEU A 74 -20.31 8.98 5.89
N GLN A 75 -19.89 9.52 7.04
CA GLN A 75 -19.49 10.92 7.18
C GLN A 75 -18.37 11.30 6.20
N TYR A 76 -17.35 10.47 6.05
CA TYR A 76 -16.25 10.72 5.10
C TYR A 76 -16.72 10.64 3.65
N ALA A 77 -17.56 9.66 3.32
CA ALA A 77 -18.14 9.55 1.98
C ALA A 77 -18.96 10.82 1.61
N LEU A 78 -19.72 11.36 2.56
CA LEU A 78 -20.47 12.61 2.39
C LEU A 78 -19.54 13.81 2.24
N GLN A 79 -18.51 13.91 3.10
CA GLN A 79 -17.55 15.00 3.09
C GLN A 79 -16.89 15.18 1.72
N ASP A 80 -16.49 14.08 1.09
CA ASP A 80 -15.89 14.09 -0.24
C ASP A 80 -16.71 14.87 -1.26
N LEU A 81 -18.04 14.79 -1.18
CA LEU A 81 -18.98 15.46 -2.08
C LEU A 81 -19.39 16.87 -1.63
N THR A 82 -18.90 17.33 -0.48
CA THR A 82 -19.05 18.74 -0.06
C THR A 82 -17.97 19.65 -0.65
N TYR A 83 -16.93 19.08 -1.26
CA TYR A 83 -15.83 19.85 -1.85
C TYR A 83 -16.01 20.07 -3.35
N SER A 84 -15.77 21.29 -3.82
CA SER A 84 -15.79 21.64 -5.24
C SER A 84 -14.78 20.84 -6.09
N THR A 85 -13.69 20.39 -5.46
CA THR A 85 -12.66 19.57 -6.09
C THR A 85 -13.20 18.22 -6.56
N ALA A 86 -14.23 17.67 -5.92
CA ALA A 86 -14.87 16.43 -6.35
C ALA A 86 -15.57 16.57 -7.70
N PHE A 87 -16.10 17.76 -7.99
CA PHE A 87 -16.78 18.10 -9.25
C PHE A 87 -15.82 18.62 -10.33
N SER A 88 -14.60 19.00 -9.93
CA SER A 88 -13.56 19.50 -10.83
C SER A 88 -12.73 18.38 -11.48
N THR A 89 -13.10 17.11 -11.32
CA THR A 89 -12.39 15.96 -11.91
C THR A 89 -12.50 15.96 -13.44
N ARG A 90 -11.40 15.60 -14.11
CA ARG A 90 -11.26 15.61 -15.57
C ARG A 90 -10.89 14.23 -16.08
N THR A 91 -11.19 13.98 -17.35
CA THR A 91 -10.73 12.80 -18.11
C THR A 91 -10.24 13.26 -19.47
N ALA A 92 -9.27 12.54 -20.04
CA ALA A 92 -8.74 12.80 -21.38
C ALA A 92 -8.87 11.54 -22.24
N THR A 93 -9.28 11.73 -23.50
CA THR A 93 -9.36 10.67 -24.50
C THR A 93 -8.56 11.08 -25.72
N SER A 94 -7.74 10.17 -26.25
CA SER A 94 -6.94 10.41 -27.45
C SER A 94 -7.59 9.73 -28.66
N SER A 95 -7.56 10.39 -29.82
CA SER A 95 -7.96 9.76 -31.08
C SER A 95 -6.95 8.72 -31.57
N ASP A 96 -5.69 8.79 -31.10
CA ASP A 96 -4.65 7.80 -31.40
C ASP A 96 -3.61 7.75 -30.27
N GLU A 97 -3.77 6.76 -29.39
CA GLU A 97 -2.87 6.52 -28.25
C GLU A 97 -1.47 6.06 -28.66
N LYS A 98 -1.24 5.65 -29.92
CA LYS A 98 0.10 5.34 -30.43
C LYS A 98 0.90 6.60 -30.74
N VAL A 99 0.23 7.75 -30.88
CA VAL A 99 0.88 9.05 -31.09
C VAL A 99 0.97 9.80 -29.77
N VAL A 100 -0.16 9.94 -29.05
CA VAL A 100 -0.22 10.69 -27.79
C VAL A 100 -1.20 10.06 -26.81
N THR A 101 -0.79 9.92 -25.55
CA THR A 101 -1.70 9.69 -24.41
C THR A 101 -1.75 10.94 -23.54
N ALA A 102 -2.78 11.05 -22.70
CA ALA A 102 -2.95 12.22 -21.86
C ALA A 102 -3.44 11.87 -20.46
N SER A 103 -2.96 12.64 -19.49
CA SER A 103 -3.45 12.64 -18.12
C SER A 103 -3.78 14.05 -17.68
N THR A 104 -4.74 14.19 -16.77
CA THR A 104 -5.31 15.47 -16.40
C THR A 104 -5.29 15.64 -14.89
N LYS A 105 -4.87 16.82 -14.42
CA LYS A 105 -5.04 17.19 -13.02
C LYS A 105 -6.49 17.62 -12.76
N THR A 106 -6.95 17.49 -11.51
CA THR A 106 -8.20 18.12 -11.07
C THR A 106 -8.19 19.61 -11.38
N GLY A 107 -9.27 20.12 -11.98
CA GLY A 107 -9.37 21.51 -12.43
C GLY A 107 -8.59 21.84 -13.70
N ALA A 108 -8.00 20.86 -14.40
CA ALA A 108 -7.37 21.09 -15.69
C ALA A 108 -8.39 21.63 -16.70
N SER A 109 -7.91 22.47 -17.62
CA SER A 109 -8.79 23.07 -18.62
C SER A 109 -9.37 22.00 -19.56
N ALA A 110 -10.69 21.97 -19.67
CA ALA A 110 -11.39 21.15 -20.66
C ALA A 110 -11.21 21.75 -22.06
N GLY A 111 -11.23 20.88 -23.08
CA GLY A 111 -11.07 21.31 -24.46
C GLY A 111 -10.53 20.21 -25.38
N SER A 112 -10.42 20.55 -26.66
CA SER A 112 -9.81 19.68 -27.66
C SER A 112 -8.43 20.21 -28.04
N TYR A 113 -7.44 19.34 -28.00
CA TYR A 113 -6.04 19.63 -28.28
C TYR A 113 -5.59 18.80 -29.49
N SER A 114 -5.40 19.45 -30.64
CA SER A 114 -4.82 18.82 -31.82
C SER A 114 -3.30 18.83 -31.68
N ILE A 115 -2.71 17.66 -31.45
CA ILE A 115 -1.29 17.50 -31.19
C ILE A 115 -0.66 16.81 -32.41
N ASN A 116 0.31 17.49 -33.01
CA ASN A 116 1.13 16.94 -34.09
C ASN A 116 2.56 16.77 -33.60
N VAL A 117 3.01 15.52 -33.55
CA VAL A 117 4.36 15.11 -33.17
C VAL A 117 5.14 14.84 -34.45
N SER A 118 6.09 15.72 -34.78
CA SER A 118 6.96 15.56 -35.95
C SER A 118 8.18 14.68 -35.64
N GLN A 119 8.67 14.73 -34.40
CA GLN A 119 9.83 13.98 -33.94
C GLN A 119 9.74 13.76 -32.42
N LEU A 120 10.07 12.56 -31.95
CA LEU A 120 10.24 12.27 -30.53
C LEU A 120 11.61 12.70 -30.05
N ALA A 121 11.70 13.04 -28.77
CA ALA A 121 12.96 13.34 -28.12
C ALA A 121 13.85 12.09 -28.07
N THR A 122 15.13 12.26 -28.38
CA THR A 122 16.16 11.21 -28.30
C THR A 122 17.00 11.38 -27.05
N THR A 123 17.61 10.31 -26.56
CA THR A 123 18.50 10.33 -25.39
C THR A 123 19.94 10.59 -25.79
N SER A 124 20.71 11.23 -24.89
CA SER A 124 22.16 11.33 -25.05
C SER A 124 22.83 9.98 -24.83
N SER A 125 23.89 9.68 -25.58
CA SER A 125 24.63 8.44 -25.44
C SER A 125 26.12 8.61 -25.67
N VAL A 126 26.90 7.70 -25.08
CA VAL A 126 28.32 7.50 -25.37
C VAL A 126 28.50 6.02 -25.72
N THR A 127 29.04 5.74 -26.88
CA THR A 127 29.36 4.38 -27.31
C THR A 127 30.85 4.30 -27.61
N GLY A 128 31.52 3.36 -26.98
CA GLY A 128 32.93 3.11 -27.22
C GLY A 128 33.20 2.41 -28.55
N THR A 129 34.47 2.28 -28.92
CA THR A 129 34.87 1.49 -30.09
C THR A 129 35.06 0.02 -29.75
N ALA A 130 35.12 -0.85 -30.77
CA ALA A 130 35.17 -2.29 -30.57
C ALA A 130 36.37 -2.73 -29.70
N LEU A 131 36.07 -3.51 -28.66
CA LEU A 131 37.00 -4.21 -27.79
C LEU A 131 37.43 -5.52 -28.47
N SER A 132 38.35 -5.42 -29.43
CA SER A 132 38.73 -6.55 -30.29
C SER A 132 39.25 -7.79 -29.55
N SER A 133 39.78 -7.62 -28.34
CA SER A 133 40.24 -8.72 -27.46
C SER A 133 39.09 -9.48 -26.77
N PHE A 134 37.88 -8.90 -26.70
CA PHE A 134 36.75 -9.56 -26.08
C PHE A 134 36.23 -10.70 -26.96
N ASN A 135 35.91 -11.82 -26.33
CA ASN A 135 35.36 -13.02 -26.96
C ASN A 135 34.29 -13.65 -26.06
N ASP A 136 33.42 -14.46 -26.67
CA ASP A 136 32.28 -15.12 -26.00
C ASP A 136 32.70 -16.37 -25.20
N GLY A 137 33.99 -16.52 -24.91
CA GLY A 137 34.56 -17.67 -24.24
C GLY A 137 34.77 -18.85 -25.18
N THR A 138 35.17 -19.97 -24.61
CA THR A 138 35.34 -21.25 -25.32
C THR A 138 34.63 -22.37 -24.57
N LYS A 139 34.16 -23.36 -25.32
CA LYS A 139 33.53 -24.56 -24.78
C LYS A 139 34.61 -25.58 -24.44
N ALA A 140 34.49 -26.28 -23.30
CA ALA A 140 35.40 -27.38 -23.05
C ALA A 140 35.14 -28.53 -24.02
N THR A 141 36.21 -29.23 -24.39
CA THR A 141 36.15 -30.43 -25.23
C THR A 141 36.92 -31.57 -24.62
N LEU A 142 36.33 -32.76 -24.56
CA LEU A 142 37.02 -34.01 -24.24
C LEU A 142 37.08 -34.85 -25.52
N THR A 143 38.28 -35.02 -26.06
CA THR A 143 38.52 -35.80 -27.27
C THR A 143 39.08 -37.16 -26.89
N GLY A 144 38.42 -38.24 -27.31
CA GLY A 144 38.90 -39.60 -27.13
C GLY A 144 40.15 -39.87 -27.96
N ASN A 145 41.01 -40.78 -27.51
CA ASN A 145 42.25 -41.15 -28.20
C ASN A 145 42.19 -42.52 -28.92
N VAL A 146 41.01 -43.12 -29.00
CA VAL A 146 40.78 -44.37 -29.73
C VAL A 146 40.00 -44.03 -31.00
N SER A 147 40.66 -44.21 -32.13
CA SER A 147 40.04 -44.00 -33.44
C SER A 147 39.12 -45.16 -33.79
N LEU A 148 37.85 -44.85 -34.05
CA LEU A 148 36.85 -45.78 -34.59
C LEU A 148 36.85 -45.77 -36.13
N SER A 149 38.03 -45.58 -36.76
CA SER A 149 38.18 -45.51 -38.21
C SER A 149 37.59 -46.75 -38.89
N GLY A 150 36.55 -46.55 -39.70
CA GLY A 150 35.78 -47.63 -40.35
C GLY A 150 34.28 -47.57 -40.05
N TYR A 151 33.90 -46.93 -38.95
CA TYR A 151 32.51 -46.62 -38.60
C TYR A 151 32.23 -45.14 -38.88
N ASN A 152 31.06 -44.83 -39.41
CA ASN A 152 30.61 -43.43 -39.53
C ASN A 152 29.43 -43.17 -38.57
N GLY A 153 29.12 -41.90 -38.33
CA GLY A 153 27.99 -41.50 -37.48
C GLY A 153 26.59 -41.94 -37.97
N ASN A 154 26.48 -42.72 -39.04
CA ASN A 154 25.24 -43.32 -39.54
C ASN A 154 25.31 -44.87 -39.60
N ASP A 155 26.36 -45.47 -39.05
CA ASP A 155 26.53 -46.92 -39.06
C ASP A 155 25.48 -47.59 -38.15
N SER A 156 24.76 -48.57 -38.70
CA SER A 156 23.73 -49.35 -37.99
C SER A 156 24.30 -50.51 -37.18
N THR A 157 25.64 -50.64 -37.15
CA THR A 157 26.35 -51.66 -36.38
C THR A 157 26.07 -51.51 -34.89
N ALA A 158 25.53 -52.57 -34.29
CA ALA A 158 25.26 -52.61 -32.86
C ALA A 158 26.57 -52.57 -32.05
N LEU A 159 26.60 -51.80 -30.97
CA LEU A 159 27.75 -51.61 -30.08
C LEU A 159 28.29 -52.93 -29.49
N THR A 160 27.44 -53.95 -29.37
CA THR A 160 27.83 -55.30 -28.91
C THR A 160 28.83 -55.98 -29.85
N SER A 161 28.79 -55.67 -31.15
CA SER A 161 29.77 -56.16 -32.13
C SER A 161 31.14 -55.46 -32.03
N LEU A 162 31.18 -54.31 -31.36
CA LEU A 162 32.41 -53.59 -30.98
C LEU A 162 32.93 -54.02 -29.61
N GLY A 163 32.34 -55.08 -29.03
CA GLY A 163 32.66 -55.54 -27.69
C GLY A 163 32.17 -54.62 -26.58
N ILE A 164 31.24 -53.71 -26.87
CA ILE A 164 30.69 -52.77 -25.87
C ILE A 164 29.46 -53.41 -25.18
N THR A 165 29.52 -53.53 -23.85
CA THR A 165 28.44 -54.14 -23.05
C THR A 165 27.32 -53.14 -22.73
N PRO A 166 26.03 -53.55 -22.74
CA PRO A 166 24.92 -52.73 -22.26
C PRO A 166 25.05 -52.39 -20.78
N GLY A 167 24.52 -51.23 -20.38
CA GLY A 167 24.62 -50.73 -19.01
C GLY A 167 24.37 -49.22 -18.96
N THR A 168 24.78 -48.57 -17.86
CA THR A 168 24.54 -47.14 -17.66
C THR A 168 25.87 -46.43 -17.46
N VAL A 169 26.13 -45.39 -18.26
CA VAL A 169 27.28 -44.51 -18.08
C VAL A 169 26.85 -43.19 -17.46
N THR A 170 27.74 -42.52 -16.72
CA THR A 170 27.45 -41.19 -16.18
C THR A 170 28.40 -40.12 -16.71
N ILE A 171 27.86 -39.00 -17.18
CA ILE A 171 28.60 -37.82 -17.64
C ILE A 171 28.02 -36.60 -16.94
N ASN A 172 28.84 -35.79 -16.27
CA ASN A 172 28.42 -34.64 -15.45
C ASN A 172 27.27 -35.01 -14.49
N GLY A 173 27.31 -36.21 -13.91
CA GLY A 173 26.28 -36.74 -13.00
C GLY A 173 24.99 -37.22 -13.67
N ALA A 174 24.79 -37.02 -14.97
CA ALA A 174 23.63 -37.51 -15.71
C ALA A 174 23.81 -38.98 -16.15
N SER A 175 22.81 -39.81 -15.85
CA SER A 175 22.78 -41.24 -16.22
C SER A 175 22.27 -41.45 -17.64
N ILE A 176 23.06 -42.12 -18.47
CA ILE A 176 22.75 -42.42 -19.87
C ILE A 176 22.72 -43.94 -20.05
N VAL A 177 21.55 -44.47 -20.45
CA VAL A 177 21.33 -45.92 -20.59
C VAL A 177 21.70 -46.40 -21.99
N ILE A 178 22.62 -47.36 -22.03
CA ILE A 178 23.11 -48.07 -23.21
C ILE A 178 22.47 -49.47 -23.26
N THR A 179 21.84 -49.79 -24.38
CA THR A 179 21.10 -51.03 -24.63
C THR A 179 21.79 -51.86 -25.71
N SER A 180 21.48 -53.15 -25.80
CA SER A 180 22.13 -54.06 -26.76
C SER A 180 21.88 -53.72 -28.23
N GLY A 181 20.82 -52.94 -28.54
CA GLY A 181 20.49 -52.47 -29.88
C GLY A 181 21.04 -51.09 -30.22
N ASP A 182 21.76 -50.44 -29.29
CA ASP A 182 22.34 -49.14 -29.58
C ASP A 182 23.53 -49.23 -30.55
N THR A 183 23.68 -48.21 -31.38
CA THR A 183 24.76 -47.98 -32.33
C THR A 183 25.62 -46.81 -31.84
N ILE A 184 26.77 -46.57 -32.48
CA ILE A 184 27.58 -45.37 -32.19
C ILE A 184 26.72 -44.11 -32.32
N ASN A 185 25.95 -43.98 -33.41
CA ASN A 185 25.08 -42.83 -33.62
C ASN A 185 24.02 -42.68 -32.53
N THR A 186 23.32 -43.76 -32.16
CA THR A 186 22.27 -43.66 -31.15
C THR A 186 22.83 -43.31 -29.78
N VAL A 187 24.04 -43.75 -29.44
CA VAL A 187 24.70 -43.36 -28.19
C VAL A 187 25.19 -41.92 -28.21
N LEU A 188 25.82 -41.45 -29.29
CA LEU A 188 26.22 -40.04 -29.42
C LEU A 188 25.00 -39.12 -29.34
N ASN A 189 23.88 -39.51 -29.95
CA ASN A 189 22.63 -38.78 -29.84
C ASN A 189 22.02 -38.86 -28.43
N LYS A 190 22.06 -40.01 -27.76
CA LYS A 190 21.62 -40.14 -26.36
C LYS A 190 22.43 -39.26 -25.42
N ILE A 191 23.75 -39.20 -25.59
CA ILE A 191 24.63 -38.32 -24.81
C ILE A 191 24.26 -36.86 -25.11
N SER A 192 24.15 -36.48 -26.39
CA SER A 192 23.81 -35.12 -26.81
C SER A 192 22.41 -34.66 -26.37
N ALA A 193 21.45 -35.58 -26.27
CA ALA A 193 20.09 -35.30 -25.81
C ALA A 193 19.94 -35.35 -24.29
N SER A 194 20.92 -35.90 -23.57
CA SER A 194 20.87 -36.02 -22.11
C SER A 194 21.01 -34.67 -21.39
N SER A 195 20.72 -34.68 -20.09
CA SER A 195 20.98 -33.57 -19.17
C SER A 195 22.46 -33.42 -18.79
N ALA A 196 23.39 -34.19 -19.40
CA ALA A 196 24.82 -34.10 -19.14
C ALA A 196 25.48 -32.78 -19.57
N GLY A 197 24.75 -31.90 -20.26
CA GLY A 197 25.27 -30.60 -20.68
C GLY A 197 26.33 -30.65 -21.80
N VAL A 198 26.49 -31.80 -22.46
CA VAL A 198 27.46 -32.00 -23.56
C VAL A 198 26.79 -32.40 -24.87
N THR A 199 27.45 -32.13 -25.98
CA THR A 199 27.18 -32.67 -27.32
C THR A 199 28.28 -33.68 -27.63
N ALA A 200 27.91 -34.89 -28.02
CA ALA A 200 28.83 -35.93 -28.42
C ALA A 200 28.81 -36.10 -29.94
N THR A 201 29.99 -36.11 -30.54
CA THR A 201 30.17 -36.26 -32.00
C THR A 201 31.28 -37.24 -32.31
N LEU A 202 31.28 -37.77 -33.53
CA LEU A 202 32.39 -38.53 -34.08
C LEU A 202 33.09 -37.66 -35.12
N ASN A 203 34.37 -37.39 -34.93
CA ASN A 203 35.18 -36.70 -35.94
C ASN A 203 35.36 -37.64 -37.14
N SER A 204 34.76 -37.29 -38.28
CA SER A 204 34.78 -38.14 -39.49
C SER A 204 36.17 -38.33 -40.10
N SER A 205 37.12 -37.44 -39.78
CA SER A 205 38.49 -37.46 -40.33
C SER A 205 39.45 -38.26 -39.46
N THR A 206 39.29 -38.22 -38.14
CA THR A 206 40.18 -38.90 -37.19
C THR A 206 39.56 -40.14 -36.56
N GLY A 207 38.24 -40.32 -36.63
CA GLY A 207 37.50 -41.41 -35.99
C GLY A 207 37.33 -41.22 -34.48
N ASP A 208 37.68 -40.06 -33.92
CA ASP A 208 37.65 -39.82 -32.48
C ASP A 208 36.26 -39.37 -32.02
N VAL A 209 35.84 -39.85 -30.85
CA VAL A 209 34.65 -39.33 -30.18
C VAL A 209 35.00 -38.04 -29.44
N VAL A 210 34.27 -36.96 -29.72
CA VAL A 210 34.46 -35.66 -29.09
C VAL A 210 33.20 -35.30 -28.30
N LEU A 211 33.36 -35.10 -27.00
CA LEU A 211 32.36 -34.46 -26.15
C LEU A 211 32.68 -32.96 -26.09
N THR A 212 31.68 -32.11 -26.36
CA THR A 212 31.80 -30.65 -26.29
C THR A 212 30.72 -30.12 -25.37
N GLN A 213 31.06 -29.27 -24.40
CA GLN A 213 30.03 -28.61 -23.58
C GLN A 213 29.04 -27.83 -24.44
N LYS A 214 27.78 -27.77 -24.02
CA LYS A 214 26.75 -26.99 -24.71
C LYS A 214 26.94 -25.49 -24.51
N THR A 215 27.42 -25.08 -23.34
CA THR A 215 27.71 -23.69 -22.95
C THR A 215 29.22 -23.45 -22.98
N ALA A 216 29.63 -22.22 -23.32
CA ALA A 216 31.02 -21.78 -23.12
C ALA A 216 31.21 -21.43 -21.64
N GLY A 217 32.41 -21.62 -21.11
CA GLY A 217 32.72 -21.29 -19.71
C GLY A 217 33.69 -22.25 -19.04
N SER A 218 34.23 -21.81 -17.90
CA SER A 218 35.20 -22.54 -17.09
C SER A 218 34.55 -23.44 -16.02
N SER A 219 33.27 -23.22 -15.70
CA SER A 219 32.57 -23.81 -14.54
C SER A 219 32.16 -25.28 -14.69
N ASP A 220 31.90 -25.76 -15.92
CA ASP A 220 31.22 -27.05 -16.15
C ASP A 220 32.09 -28.11 -16.83
N THR A 221 33.35 -28.28 -16.41
CA THR A 221 34.30 -29.23 -17.04
C THR A 221 33.69 -30.62 -17.25
N ILE A 222 33.91 -31.20 -18.44
CA ILE A 222 33.38 -32.52 -18.82
C ILE A 222 33.96 -33.59 -17.88
N THR A 223 33.13 -34.10 -16.99
CA THR A 223 33.50 -35.10 -15.99
C THR A 223 32.83 -36.42 -16.32
N LEU A 224 33.64 -37.45 -16.52
CA LEU A 224 33.16 -38.83 -16.68
C LEU A 224 33.03 -39.47 -15.30
N GLY A 225 31.88 -40.08 -15.04
CA GLY A 225 31.63 -40.86 -13.83
C GLY A 225 31.82 -42.36 -14.08
N SER A 226 30.95 -43.18 -13.48
CA SER A 226 31.02 -44.63 -13.63
C SER A 226 30.55 -45.06 -15.01
N ASP A 227 31.27 -46.02 -15.61
CA ASP A 227 30.82 -46.74 -16.79
C ASP A 227 29.78 -47.83 -16.46
N GLY A 228 29.45 -48.05 -15.18
CA GLY A 228 28.31 -48.89 -14.73
C GLY A 228 28.31 -50.34 -15.25
N GLY A 229 29.49 -50.92 -15.49
CA GLY A 229 29.65 -52.26 -16.08
C GLY A 229 29.67 -52.28 -17.62
N THR A 230 29.50 -51.12 -18.26
CA THR A 230 29.91 -50.91 -19.65
C THR A 230 31.42 -50.74 -19.75
N ASN A 231 31.96 -50.82 -20.96
CA ASN A 231 33.32 -50.43 -21.33
C ASN A 231 33.31 -49.29 -22.37
N LEU A 232 32.25 -48.48 -22.36
CA LEU A 232 32.00 -47.45 -23.38
C LEU A 232 33.09 -46.37 -23.38
N PHE A 233 33.46 -45.81 -22.22
CA PHE A 233 34.48 -44.77 -22.18
C PHE A 233 35.85 -45.30 -22.60
N ASN A 234 36.17 -46.57 -22.31
CA ASN A 234 37.41 -47.18 -22.81
C ASN A 234 37.37 -47.36 -24.34
N ALA A 235 36.26 -47.89 -24.87
CA ALA A 235 36.09 -48.14 -26.30
C ALA A 235 36.07 -46.84 -27.14
N PHE A 236 35.57 -45.74 -26.57
CA PHE A 236 35.62 -44.41 -27.20
C PHE A 236 36.91 -43.65 -26.89
N GLY A 237 37.84 -44.24 -26.13
CA GLY A 237 39.11 -43.59 -25.76
C GLY A 237 38.95 -42.40 -24.81
N LEU A 238 37.82 -42.30 -24.12
CA LEU A 238 37.45 -41.22 -23.22
C LEU A 238 37.87 -41.47 -21.76
N SER A 239 38.25 -42.70 -21.38
CA SER A 239 38.59 -43.05 -19.99
C SER A 239 39.69 -42.15 -19.39
N SER A 240 39.71 -42.02 -18.05
CA SER A 240 40.67 -41.18 -17.32
C SER A 240 42.13 -41.52 -17.68
N GLY A 241 42.82 -40.60 -18.36
CA GLY A 241 44.20 -40.76 -18.84
C GLY A 241 44.36 -41.07 -20.34
N ASN A 242 43.26 -41.36 -21.03
CA ASN A 242 43.23 -41.64 -22.47
C ASN A 242 42.69 -40.45 -23.27
N GLY A 243 41.63 -39.78 -22.80
CA GLY A 243 41.09 -38.60 -23.47
C GLY A 243 41.93 -37.33 -23.24
N THR A 244 41.92 -36.41 -24.21
CA THR A 244 42.50 -35.06 -24.06
C THR A 244 41.39 -34.06 -23.73
N LEU A 245 41.42 -33.52 -22.51
CA LEU A 245 40.52 -32.44 -22.07
C LEU A 245 41.15 -31.09 -22.38
N VAL A 246 40.46 -30.28 -23.16
CA VAL A 246 40.73 -28.84 -23.32
C VAL A 246 39.67 -28.10 -22.52
N ALA A 247 40.08 -27.32 -21.54
CA ALA A 247 39.17 -26.53 -20.71
C ALA A 247 38.50 -25.43 -21.55
N GLY A 248 37.23 -25.17 -21.23
CA GLY A 248 36.52 -23.99 -21.70
C GLY A 248 36.97 -22.76 -20.94
N GLN A 249 36.81 -21.59 -21.55
CA GLN A 249 37.13 -20.30 -20.95
C GLN A 249 35.86 -19.47 -20.87
N ASP A 250 35.72 -18.69 -19.81
CA ASP A 250 34.61 -17.75 -19.68
C ASP A 250 34.70 -16.63 -20.72
N ALA A 251 33.54 -16.11 -21.09
CA ALA A 251 33.46 -14.90 -21.89
C ALA A 251 34.22 -13.76 -21.19
N THR A 252 34.81 -12.88 -21.99
CA THR A 252 35.72 -11.85 -21.46
C THR A 252 35.03 -10.89 -20.50
N ASP A 253 33.73 -10.65 -20.69
CA ASP A 253 32.90 -9.81 -19.82
C ASP A 253 32.55 -10.45 -18.46
N ALA A 254 32.62 -11.77 -18.36
CA ALA A 254 32.43 -12.54 -17.11
C ALA A 254 33.74 -12.78 -16.34
N GLN A 255 34.89 -12.49 -16.94
CA GLN A 255 36.19 -12.57 -16.26
C GLN A 255 36.46 -11.33 -15.41
N THR A 256 37.31 -11.47 -14.40
CA THR A 256 37.73 -10.33 -13.58
C THR A 256 38.45 -9.30 -14.44
N LEU A 257 38.28 -8.01 -14.14
CA LEU A 257 38.88 -6.95 -14.95
C LEU A 257 40.41 -7.06 -15.04
N THR A 258 41.08 -7.65 -14.03
CA THR A 258 42.52 -7.97 -14.06
C THR A 258 42.86 -8.99 -15.15
N GLN A 259 42.05 -10.04 -15.31
CA GLN A 259 42.25 -11.04 -16.36
C GLN A 259 42.06 -10.45 -17.76
N VAL A 260 41.19 -9.45 -17.89
CA VAL A 260 40.84 -8.82 -19.16
C VAL A 260 41.85 -7.74 -19.57
N PHE A 261 42.17 -6.82 -18.66
CA PHE A 261 42.93 -5.60 -18.95
C PHE A 261 44.38 -5.61 -18.40
N GLY A 262 44.70 -6.56 -17.53
CA GLY A 262 46.04 -6.72 -16.96
C GLY A 262 46.54 -5.44 -16.25
N SER A 263 47.82 -5.15 -16.42
CA SER A 263 48.49 -4.00 -15.77
C SER A 263 48.07 -2.63 -16.30
N SER A 264 47.20 -2.57 -17.32
CA SER A 264 46.71 -1.31 -17.88
C SER A 264 45.56 -0.72 -17.05
N LEU A 265 45.01 -1.50 -16.12
CA LEU A 265 43.95 -1.13 -15.20
C LEU A 265 44.49 -1.13 -13.76
N GLN A 266 43.99 -0.21 -12.92
CA GLN A 266 44.31 -0.17 -11.49
C GLN A 266 43.05 0.02 -10.63
N ALA A 267 43.16 -0.30 -9.34
CA ALA A 267 42.08 -0.01 -8.40
C ALA A 267 41.88 1.51 -8.30
N GLY A 268 40.62 1.95 -8.30
CA GLY A 268 40.30 3.37 -8.35
C GLY A 268 38.81 3.62 -8.51
N TYR A 269 38.49 4.69 -9.20
CA TYR A 269 37.13 5.15 -9.43
C TYR A 269 37.01 5.96 -10.73
N PHE A 270 35.78 6.03 -11.24
CA PHE A 270 35.33 6.93 -12.29
C PHE A 270 33.98 7.53 -11.89
N SER A 271 33.48 8.51 -12.64
CA SER A 271 32.14 9.06 -12.44
C SER A 271 31.33 9.18 -13.72
N ILE A 272 30.01 9.05 -13.57
CA ILE A 272 29.01 9.34 -14.60
C ILE A 272 28.02 10.34 -14.02
N ASN A 273 27.83 11.48 -14.69
CA ASN A 273 26.95 12.57 -14.24
C ASN A 273 27.20 12.98 -12.77
N GLY A 274 28.47 12.94 -12.33
CA GLY A 274 28.87 13.26 -10.96
C GLY A 274 28.68 12.14 -9.93
N THR A 275 28.06 11.01 -10.29
CA THR A 275 27.96 9.81 -9.44
C THR A 275 29.23 8.98 -9.57
N VAL A 276 29.83 8.59 -8.44
CA VAL A 276 31.11 7.85 -8.37
C VAL A 276 30.86 6.34 -8.36
N PHE A 277 31.66 5.61 -9.13
CA PHE A 277 31.71 4.15 -9.19
C PHE A 277 33.12 3.69 -8.84
N GLN A 278 33.22 2.68 -7.97
CA GLN A 278 34.50 2.11 -7.58
C GLN A 278 34.90 0.99 -8.54
N VAL A 279 36.20 0.81 -8.74
CA VAL A 279 36.76 -0.27 -9.55
C VAL A 279 37.76 -1.04 -8.70
N ASN A 280 37.46 -2.31 -8.45
CA ASN A 280 38.34 -3.30 -7.87
C ASN A 280 38.69 -4.36 -8.93
N PRO A 281 39.86 -4.24 -9.59
CA PRO A 281 40.24 -5.09 -10.70
C PRO A 281 40.24 -6.60 -10.40
N THR A 282 40.43 -7.00 -9.14
CA THR A 282 40.57 -8.41 -8.75
C THR A 282 39.25 -9.11 -8.47
N THR A 283 38.18 -8.34 -8.23
CA THR A 283 36.85 -8.88 -7.90
C THR A 283 35.81 -8.51 -8.92
N ASP A 284 35.92 -7.34 -9.53
CA ASP A 284 34.91 -6.82 -10.43
C ASP A 284 35.09 -7.42 -11.82
N THR A 285 33.99 -7.58 -12.52
CA THR A 285 33.89 -7.98 -13.94
C THR A 285 33.29 -6.83 -14.74
N LEU A 286 33.27 -6.91 -16.07
CA LEU A 286 32.53 -5.90 -16.84
C LEU A 286 31.04 -5.93 -16.49
N ASP A 287 30.47 -7.13 -16.34
CA ASP A 287 29.06 -7.32 -16.01
C ASP A 287 28.69 -6.72 -14.63
N SER A 288 29.57 -6.85 -13.62
CA SER A 288 29.32 -6.26 -12.29
C SER A 288 29.34 -4.73 -12.33
N ILE A 289 30.28 -4.13 -13.08
CA ILE A 289 30.34 -2.66 -13.25
C ILE A 289 29.12 -2.14 -14.01
N LEU A 290 28.70 -2.80 -15.09
CA LEU A 290 27.50 -2.40 -15.83
C LEU A 290 26.24 -2.51 -14.95
N SER A 291 26.15 -3.57 -14.15
CA SER A 291 25.06 -3.77 -13.19
C SER A 291 25.05 -2.69 -12.10
N GLU A 292 26.22 -2.29 -11.59
CA GLU A 292 26.36 -1.20 -10.63
C GLU A 292 25.89 0.14 -11.22
N ILE A 293 26.27 0.44 -12.47
CA ILE A 293 25.82 1.63 -13.19
C ILE A 293 24.29 1.61 -13.35
N ASN A 294 23.72 0.50 -13.82
CA ASN A 294 22.29 0.34 -14.04
C ASN A 294 21.45 0.37 -12.75
N SER A 295 22.05 0.02 -11.61
CA SER A 295 21.40 0.07 -10.30
C SER A 295 21.46 1.46 -9.64
N SER A 296 22.22 2.40 -10.21
CA SER A 296 22.37 3.74 -9.67
C SER A 296 21.12 4.60 -9.90
N THR A 297 20.55 5.14 -8.82
CA THR A 297 19.44 6.10 -8.89
C THR A 297 19.86 7.53 -9.17
N THR A 298 21.16 7.84 -9.08
CA THR A 298 21.71 9.20 -9.20
C THR A 298 22.47 9.43 -10.50
N ALA A 299 22.99 8.38 -11.15
CA ALA A 299 23.76 8.53 -12.38
C ALA A 299 22.88 8.89 -13.60
N GLY A 300 21.59 8.53 -13.59
CA GLY A 300 20.64 8.89 -14.65
C GLY A 300 21.00 8.30 -16.03
N VAL A 301 21.61 7.10 -16.03
CA VAL A 301 22.04 6.39 -17.23
C VAL A 301 21.73 4.90 -17.16
N GLN A 302 21.73 4.24 -18.31
CA GLN A 302 21.82 2.80 -18.47
C GLN A 302 23.08 2.47 -19.25
N ALA A 303 23.81 1.43 -18.85
CA ALA A 303 25.00 0.94 -19.53
C ALA A 303 24.84 -0.52 -19.96
N PHE A 304 25.35 -0.85 -21.14
CA PHE A 304 25.32 -2.21 -21.66
C PHE A 304 26.53 -2.50 -22.54
N TYR A 305 26.89 -3.78 -22.61
CA TYR A 305 27.86 -4.31 -23.56
C TYR A 305 27.13 -5.04 -24.69
N ASN A 306 27.49 -4.72 -25.93
CA ASN A 306 26.99 -5.44 -27.11
C ASN A 306 28.07 -6.43 -27.57
N SER A 307 27.83 -7.73 -27.42
CA SER A 307 28.78 -8.79 -27.80
C SER A 307 29.04 -8.89 -29.30
N THR A 308 28.07 -8.47 -30.14
CA THR A 308 28.21 -8.49 -31.61
C THR A 308 29.13 -7.38 -32.10
N SER A 309 28.91 -6.13 -31.64
CA SER A 309 29.77 -5.00 -31.99
C SER A 309 31.02 -4.89 -31.10
N LYS A 310 31.06 -5.64 -29.99
CA LYS A 310 32.08 -5.59 -28.93
C LYS A 310 32.25 -4.20 -28.34
N THR A 311 31.17 -3.44 -28.17
CA THR A 311 31.19 -2.06 -27.69
C THR A 311 30.42 -1.91 -26.39
N VAL A 312 30.95 -1.10 -25.47
CA VAL A 312 30.20 -0.62 -24.31
C VAL A 312 29.47 0.67 -24.69
N SER A 313 28.20 0.78 -24.31
CA SER A 313 27.39 1.98 -24.48
C SER A 313 26.81 2.41 -23.14
N ILE A 314 26.76 3.73 -22.93
CA ILE A 314 26.14 4.39 -21.79
C ILE A 314 25.11 5.38 -22.35
N VAL A 315 23.86 5.26 -21.96
CA VAL A 315 22.73 5.99 -22.51
C VAL A 315 21.99 6.69 -21.39
N SER A 316 21.70 7.98 -21.54
CA SER A 316 20.89 8.71 -20.56
C SER A 316 19.48 8.14 -20.47
N THR A 317 18.93 8.07 -19.27
CA THR A 317 17.51 7.72 -19.05
C THR A 317 16.58 8.91 -19.33
N THR A 318 17.12 10.12 -19.47
CA THR A 318 16.38 11.33 -19.80
C THR A 318 16.46 11.60 -21.30
N ALA A 319 15.31 11.62 -21.96
CA ALA A 319 15.19 12.04 -23.36
C ALA A 319 15.23 13.57 -23.48
N GLY A 320 15.66 14.07 -24.63
CA GLY A 320 15.79 15.49 -24.91
C GLY A 320 17.23 15.98 -24.82
N SER A 321 17.43 17.24 -25.20
CA SER A 321 18.71 17.94 -25.13
C SER A 321 19.23 18.11 -23.70
N GLN A 322 18.34 17.98 -22.70
CA GLN A 322 18.67 18.00 -21.28
C GLN A 322 19.24 16.67 -20.77
N GLY A 323 19.04 15.57 -21.50
CA GLY A 323 19.70 14.30 -21.19
C GLY A 323 21.20 14.45 -21.30
N SER A 324 21.95 14.02 -20.30
CA SER A 324 23.41 14.15 -20.30
C SER A 324 24.08 12.81 -19.99
N VAL A 325 25.24 12.61 -20.62
CA VAL A 325 26.20 11.57 -20.24
C VAL A 325 27.55 12.25 -20.11
N THR A 326 27.85 12.69 -18.89
CA THR A 326 29.12 13.31 -18.56
C THR A 326 30.00 12.27 -17.89
N LEU A 327 31.06 11.85 -18.58
CA LEU A 327 32.08 10.97 -18.03
C LEU A 327 33.21 11.79 -17.42
N GLY A 328 33.72 11.41 -16.24
CA GLY A 328 34.85 12.12 -15.65
C GLY A 328 35.22 11.67 -14.24
N THR A 329 35.79 12.60 -13.47
CA THR A 329 36.11 12.45 -12.04
C THR A 329 35.24 13.36 -11.20
N TYR A 330 34.95 12.92 -9.98
CA TYR A 330 34.39 13.77 -8.93
C TYR A 330 35.43 14.79 -8.45
N GLY A 331 35.24 16.07 -8.78
CA GLY A 331 36.13 17.20 -8.40
C GLY A 331 36.77 17.94 -9.57
N SER A 332 37.29 19.16 -9.34
CA SER A 332 37.86 20.03 -10.37
C SER A 332 39.12 19.44 -11.03
N GLY A 333 38.93 18.77 -12.18
CA GLY A 333 39.98 18.48 -13.17
C GLY A 333 40.45 17.03 -13.32
N GLY A 334 39.79 16.04 -12.71
CA GLY A 334 40.31 14.66 -12.68
C GLY A 334 39.95 13.80 -13.90
N THR A 335 40.91 12.95 -14.28
CA THR A 335 40.78 11.77 -15.14
C THR A 335 40.29 10.57 -14.34
N ASP A 336 39.63 9.61 -14.99
CA ASP A 336 39.36 8.28 -14.45
C ASP A 336 40.63 7.68 -13.82
N SER A 337 40.59 7.44 -12.50
CA SER A 337 41.76 6.97 -11.74
C SER A 337 41.99 5.48 -11.87
N SER A 338 41.00 4.73 -12.36
CA SER A 338 41.11 3.30 -12.66
C SER A 338 41.65 3.03 -14.06
N ASN A 339 41.51 4.00 -14.97
CA ASN A 339 41.73 3.89 -16.43
C ASN A 339 40.69 3.04 -17.17
N LEU A 340 39.61 2.60 -16.49
CA LEU A 340 38.56 1.78 -17.08
C LEU A 340 37.84 2.45 -18.28
N LEU A 341 37.48 3.73 -18.20
CA LEU A 341 36.75 4.44 -19.27
C LEU A 341 37.54 4.52 -20.58
N ASP A 342 38.86 4.69 -20.50
CA ASP A 342 39.74 4.68 -21.69
C ASP A 342 39.88 3.25 -22.24
N LEU A 343 40.03 2.26 -21.36
CA LEU A 343 40.09 0.85 -21.73
C LEU A 343 38.79 0.33 -22.36
N LEU A 344 37.64 0.82 -21.89
CA LEU A 344 36.32 0.59 -22.49
C LEU A 344 36.10 1.44 -23.75
N LYS A 345 37.06 2.31 -24.08
CA LYS A 345 37.09 3.17 -25.26
C LYS A 345 35.89 4.10 -25.38
N VAL A 346 35.26 4.43 -24.24
CA VAL A 346 34.13 5.38 -24.17
C VAL A 346 34.62 6.83 -24.07
N THR A 347 35.93 7.04 -23.96
CA THR A 347 36.61 8.32 -24.09
C THR A 347 37.51 8.35 -25.34
N THR A 348 37.80 9.52 -25.89
CA THR A 348 38.83 9.65 -26.94
C THR A 348 40.22 9.37 -26.38
N ALA A 349 41.04 8.63 -27.13
CA ALA A 349 42.43 8.35 -26.79
C ALA A 349 43.21 9.64 -26.52
N GLY A 350 43.82 9.76 -25.33
CA GLY A 350 44.59 10.95 -24.92
C GLY A 350 43.90 11.87 -23.91
N GLY A 351 42.72 11.48 -23.39
CA GLY A 351 42.08 12.16 -22.26
C GLY A 351 41.00 13.17 -22.66
N ASN A 352 39.79 12.88 -22.19
CA ASN A 352 38.81 13.86 -21.70
C ASN A 352 37.77 14.46 -22.66
N THR A 353 37.52 13.91 -23.85
CA THR A 353 36.23 14.20 -24.51
C THR A 353 35.53 12.91 -24.95
N PRO A 354 34.49 12.45 -24.24
CA PRO A 354 33.68 11.36 -24.75
C PRO A 354 33.09 11.73 -26.11
N ALA A 355 32.97 10.76 -27.02
CA ALA A 355 32.20 10.92 -28.25
C ALA A 355 30.70 10.87 -27.90
N VAL A 356 30.21 11.91 -27.22
CA VAL A 356 28.82 12.04 -26.80
C VAL A 356 27.98 12.38 -28.02
N THR A 357 26.99 11.54 -28.31
CA THR A 357 25.87 11.93 -29.16
C THR A 357 24.85 12.59 -28.26
N THR A 358 24.58 13.88 -28.47
CA THR A 358 23.60 14.62 -27.67
C THR A 358 22.18 14.23 -28.08
N GLY A 359 21.31 14.10 -27.08
CA GLY A 359 19.88 13.97 -27.27
C GLY A 359 19.29 15.20 -27.96
N THR A 360 18.18 14.99 -28.68
CA THR A 360 17.42 16.05 -29.33
C THR A 360 16.05 16.14 -28.69
N ASP A 361 15.51 17.36 -28.58
CA ASP A 361 14.17 17.60 -28.02
C ASP A 361 13.08 17.12 -29.00
N ALA A 362 11.88 16.87 -28.46
CA ALA A 362 10.74 16.53 -29.29
C ALA A 362 10.26 17.77 -30.06
N SER A 363 9.81 17.58 -31.30
CA SER A 363 9.23 18.63 -32.12
C SER A 363 7.73 18.45 -32.19
N VAL A 364 6.98 19.30 -31.48
CA VAL A 364 5.52 19.19 -31.33
C VAL A 364 4.84 20.53 -31.57
N THR A 365 3.68 20.49 -32.23
CA THR A 365 2.74 21.60 -32.26
C THR A 365 1.43 21.20 -31.58
N VAL A 366 0.86 22.11 -30.79
CA VAL A 366 -0.49 21.99 -30.22
C VAL A 366 -1.38 23.07 -30.82
N ASN A 367 -2.49 22.66 -31.45
CA ASN A 367 -3.39 23.54 -32.18
C ASN A 367 -2.67 24.43 -33.22
N GLY A 368 -1.63 23.88 -33.85
CA GLY A 368 -0.81 24.57 -34.86
C GLY A 368 0.28 25.50 -34.30
N VAL A 369 0.41 25.64 -32.99
CA VAL A 369 1.46 26.43 -32.34
C VAL A 369 2.58 25.53 -31.84
N ALA A 370 3.83 25.86 -32.16
CA ALA A 370 4.99 25.12 -31.67
C ALA A 370 5.12 25.22 -30.14
N VAL A 371 5.37 24.09 -29.48
CA VAL A 371 5.53 24.01 -28.03
C VAL A 371 6.91 23.41 -27.73
N ALA A 372 7.61 23.98 -26.75
CA ALA A 372 8.87 23.43 -26.27
C ALA A 372 8.61 22.10 -25.55
N ALA A 373 9.18 21.02 -26.07
CA ALA A 373 9.05 19.67 -25.53
C ALA A 373 10.44 19.10 -25.28
N ASN A 374 11.00 19.37 -24.09
CA ASN A 374 12.37 19.00 -23.73
C ASN A 374 12.55 17.48 -23.47
N GLY A 375 11.62 16.65 -23.95
CA GLY A 375 11.46 15.23 -23.69
C GLY A 375 10.21 14.72 -24.40
N ASN A 376 9.78 13.49 -24.07
CA ASN A 376 8.58 12.88 -24.67
C ASN A 376 7.29 13.19 -23.88
N SER A 377 7.22 14.37 -23.25
CA SER A 377 6.04 14.82 -22.52
C SER A 377 5.93 16.34 -22.58
N ILE A 378 4.72 16.85 -22.68
CA ILE A 378 4.39 18.27 -22.61
C ILE A 378 3.28 18.49 -21.58
N THR A 379 3.40 19.53 -20.77
CA THR A 379 2.37 19.90 -19.79
C THR A 379 1.89 21.32 -20.06
N MET A 380 0.58 21.52 -20.13
CA MET A 380 -0.06 22.83 -20.31
C MET A 380 -1.48 22.82 -19.73
N ASN A 381 -1.87 23.91 -19.08
CA ASN A 381 -3.22 24.11 -18.52
C ASN A 381 -3.70 22.96 -17.61
N GLY A 382 -2.78 22.34 -16.85
CA GLY A 382 -3.06 21.20 -15.98
C GLY A 382 -3.20 19.85 -16.69
N ASN A 383 -3.02 19.81 -18.01
CA ASN A 383 -3.01 18.60 -18.82
C ASN A 383 -1.56 18.19 -19.14
N THR A 384 -1.25 16.91 -19.03
CA THR A 384 0.04 16.34 -19.42
C THR A 384 -0.19 15.39 -20.57
N PHE A 385 0.51 15.61 -21.68
CA PHE A 385 0.45 14.79 -22.88
C PHE A 385 1.77 14.05 -23.04
N ALA A 386 1.73 12.72 -23.00
CA ALA A 386 2.88 11.87 -23.25
C ALA A 386 2.95 11.50 -24.73
N LEU A 387 4.11 11.71 -25.33
CA LEU A 387 4.35 11.53 -26.76
C LEU A 387 4.87 10.11 -27.00
N GLN A 388 4.13 9.34 -27.78
CA GLN A 388 4.37 7.91 -27.99
C GLN A 388 4.93 7.62 -29.40
N GLY A 389 4.62 8.46 -30.37
CA GLY A 389 5.00 8.27 -31.76
C GLY A 389 4.83 9.54 -32.61
N ALA A 390 5.45 9.56 -33.78
CA ALA A 390 5.23 10.62 -34.76
C ALA A 390 3.85 10.46 -35.42
N GLY A 391 3.13 11.57 -35.62
CA GLY A 391 1.77 11.56 -36.15
C GLY A 391 0.93 12.71 -35.61
N THR A 392 -0.36 12.68 -35.92
CA THR A 392 -1.33 13.66 -35.41
C THR A 392 -2.43 12.94 -34.63
N ALA A 393 -2.69 13.40 -33.41
CA ALA A 393 -3.77 12.94 -32.57
C ALA A 393 -4.54 14.12 -32.00
N THR A 394 -5.84 13.94 -31.79
CA THR A 394 -6.68 14.90 -31.08
C THR A 394 -6.96 14.35 -29.70
N VAL A 395 -6.57 15.09 -28.67
CA VAL A 395 -6.89 14.77 -27.27
C VAL A 395 -8.06 15.62 -26.82
N THR A 396 -9.13 14.98 -26.37
CA THR A 396 -10.31 15.64 -25.83
C THR A 396 -10.34 15.49 -24.33
N VAL A 397 -10.28 16.62 -23.62
CA VAL A 397 -10.40 16.72 -22.17
C VAL A 397 -11.81 17.16 -21.81
N SER A 398 -12.51 16.33 -21.02
CA SER A 398 -13.88 16.59 -20.55
C SER A 398 -13.99 16.40 -19.04
N THR A 399 -15.13 16.82 -18.47
CA THR A 399 -15.47 16.49 -17.08
C THR A 399 -15.61 14.97 -16.93
N ASN A 400 -15.12 14.42 -15.81
CA ASN A 400 -15.30 13.00 -15.50
C ASN A 400 -16.56 12.79 -14.65
N TYR A 401 -17.72 12.69 -15.31
CA TYR A 401 -19.00 12.47 -14.63
C TYR A 401 -19.05 11.12 -13.90
N ASP A 402 -18.44 10.08 -14.46
CA ASP A 402 -18.47 8.73 -13.88
C ASP A 402 -17.72 8.67 -12.54
N ALA A 403 -16.64 9.45 -12.38
CA ALA A 403 -15.95 9.59 -11.10
C ALA A 403 -16.84 10.23 -10.00
N ILE A 404 -17.65 11.23 -10.36
CA ILE A 404 -18.60 11.87 -9.45
C ILE A 404 -19.73 10.89 -9.08
N ILE A 405 -20.31 10.22 -10.08
CA ILE A 405 -21.36 9.20 -9.89
C ILE A 405 -20.86 8.09 -8.97
N THR A 406 -19.62 7.64 -9.15
CA THR A 406 -19.00 6.63 -8.26
C THR A 406 -18.93 7.10 -6.81
N LYS A 407 -18.58 8.36 -6.57
CA LYS A 407 -18.57 8.93 -5.21
C LYS A 407 -19.98 9.01 -4.61
N VAL A 408 -20.98 9.39 -5.40
CA VAL A 408 -22.39 9.40 -4.95
C VAL A 408 -22.90 7.99 -4.66
N GLN A 409 -22.56 7.02 -5.52
CA GLN A 409 -22.88 5.61 -5.30
C GLN A 409 -22.28 5.11 -3.99
N ASN A 410 -21.03 5.48 -3.68
CA ASN A 410 -20.39 5.16 -2.42
C ASN A 410 -21.15 5.74 -1.22
N VAL A 411 -21.63 6.99 -1.30
CA VAL A 411 -22.49 7.56 -0.25
C VAL A 411 -23.75 6.74 -0.03
N VAL A 412 -24.45 6.36 -1.11
CA VAL A 412 -25.68 5.55 -1.03
C VAL A 412 -25.39 4.17 -0.42
N THR A 413 -24.30 3.53 -0.81
CA THR A 413 -23.87 2.24 -0.25
C THR A 413 -23.55 2.35 1.24
N GLN A 414 -22.77 3.35 1.66
CA GLN A 414 -22.43 3.53 3.07
C GLN A 414 -23.65 3.91 3.91
N TYR A 415 -24.58 4.70 3.36
CA TYR A 415 -25.83 5.04 4.02
C TYR A 415 -26.67 3.77 4.26
N ASN A 416 -26.87 2.93 3.24
CA ASN A 416 -27.64 1.70 3.38
C ASN A 416 -26.97 0.73 4.36
N SER A 417 -25.63 0.63 4.35
CA SER A 417 -24.89 -0.21 5.29
C SER A 417 -25.10 0.23 6.75
N VAL A 418 -25.10 1.54 7.02
CA VAL A 418 -25.38 2.07 8.37
C VAL A 418 -26.82 1.75 8.78
N VAL A 419 -27.78 1.99 7.88
CA VAL A 419 -29.20 1.72 8.13
C VAL A 419 -29.43 0.24 8.42
N ASP A 420 -28.80 -0.66 7.65
CA ASP A 420 -28.87 -2.11 7.86
C ASP A 420 -28.24 -2.52 9.19
N ALA A 421 -27.06 -2.00 9.51
CA ALA A 421 -26.36 -2.33 10.75
C ALA A 421 -27.17 -1.90 11.98
N ILE A 422 -27.74 -0.70 11.97
CA ILE A 422 -28.58 -0.22 13.06
C ILE A 422 -29.91 -1.01 13.12
N ASN A 423 -30.59 -1.21 11.99
CA ASN A 423 -31.83 -1.99 11.94
C ASN A 423 -31.64 -3.41 12.46
N ALA A 424 -30.54 -4.07 12.09
CA ALA A 424 -30.20 -5.39 12.60
C ALA A 424 -30.08 -5.41 14.12
N LYS A 425 -29.47 -4.38 14.73
CA LYS A 425 -29.30 -4.28 16.18
C LYS A 425 -30.60 -3.97 16.93
N ILE A 426 -31.43 -3.06 16.42
CA ILE A 426 -32.69 -2.71 17.10
C ILE A 426 -33.77 -3.78 16.93
N GLN A 427 -33.73 -4.59 15.86
CA GLN A 427 -34.69 -5.67 15.60
C GLN A 427 -34.27 -7.03 16.17
N GLU A 428 -33.00 -7.20 16.55
CA GLU A 428 -32.51 -8.45 17.16
C GLU A 428 -33.21 -8.68 18.51
N ALA A 429 -34.11 -9.66 18.58
CA ALA A 429 -34.81 -9.97 19.82
C ALA A 429 -33.85 -10.61 20.85
N PRO A 430 -33.97 -10.27 22.15
CA PRO A 430 -33.16 -10.90 23.18
C PRO A 430 -33.45 -12.41 23.26
N SER A 431 -32.39 -13.21 23.42
CA SER A 431 -32.51 -14.68 23.51
C SER A 431 -33.42 -15.10 24.67
N SER A 432 -34.34 -16.04 24.41
CA SER A 432 -35.24 -16.61 25.42
C SER A 432 -34.59 -17.70 26.28
N SER A 433 -33.33 -18.07 26.02
CA SER A 433 -32.63 -19.13 26.76
C SER A 433 -31.82 -18.55 27.93
N SER A 434 -31.96 -19.14 29.13
CA SER A 434 -31.21 -18.80 30.34
C SER A 434 -29.71 -19.20 30.30
N ASP A 435 -29.20 -19.68 29.17
CA ASP A 435 -27.80 -20.10 29.02
C ASP A 435 -26.87 -18.89 28.84
N SER A 436 -25.97 -18.72 29.81
CA SER A 436 -25.42 -17.41 30.21
C SER A 436 -24.10 -17.02 29.55
N SER A 437 -23.62 -17.70 28.50
CA SER A 437 -22.33 -17.37 27.86
C SER A 437 -22.41 -17.06 26.35
N SER A 438 -23.44 -17.54 25.65
CA SER A 438 -23.69 -17.24 24.23
C SER A 438 -24.86 -16.29 23.99
N SER A 439 -25.62 -15.95 25.04
CA SER A 439 -26.79 -15.05 24.99
C SER A 439 -26.45 -13.59 25.31
N ALA A 440 -25.19 -13.29 25.66
CA ALA A 440 -24.76 -11.98 26.15
C ALA A 440 -24.47 -10.95 25.04
N SER A 441 -24.66 -11.30 23.77
CA SER A 441 -24.46 -10.42 22.62
C SER A 441 -25.69 -10.33 21.71
N THR A 442 -26.80 -10.99 22.07
CA THR A 442 -28.00 -11.10 21.23
C THR A 442 -29.10 -10.22 21.79
N GLY A 443 -29.50 -9.20 21.02
CA GLY A 443 -30.60 -8.31 21.37
C GLY A 443 -30.28 -7.33 22.50
N ASP A 444 -29.01 -6.99 22.68
CA ASP A 444 -28.57 -6.04 23.71
C ASP A 444 -28.97 -4.60 23.39
N LEU A 445 -29.20 -4.31 22.11
CA LEU A 445 -29.62 -3.03 21.57
C LEU A 445 -31.06 -3.09 21.02
N HIS A 446 -31.81 -4.13 21.38
CA HIS A 446 -33.20 -4.28 20.96
C HIS A 446 -34.03 -3.07 21.40
N LEU A 447 -34.70 -2.42 20.45
CA LEU A 447 -35.51 -1.21 20.68
C LEU A 447 -34.73 -0.07 21.36
N ASP A 448 -33.43 0.06 21.07
CA ASP A 448 -32.63 1.13 21.64
C ASP A 448 -33.07 2.51 21.11
N PRO A 449 -33.53 3.44 21.97
CA PRO A 449 -34.11 4.71 21.54
C PRO A 449 -33.07 5.69 20.96
N PHE A 450 -31.79 5.55 21.32
CA PHE A 450 -30.73 6.38 20.75
C PHE A 450 -30.46 5.98 19.30
N LEU A 451 -30.41 4.67 19.01
CA LEU A 451 -30.27 4.14 17.67
C LEU A 451 -31.50 4.37 16.78
N GLU A 452 -32.71 4.21 17.33
CA GLU A 452 -33.95 4.56 16.62
C GLU A 452 -33.98 6.03 16.20
N GLY A 453 -33.53 6.93 17.08
CA GLY A 453 -33.41 8.36 16.77
C GLY A 453 -32.46 8.63 15.60
N ILE A 454 -31.29 7.97 15.57
CA ILE A 454 -30.32 8.12 14.48
C ILE A 454 -30.94 7.73 13.12
N ILE A 455 -31.63 6.58 13.03
CA ILE A 455 -32.27 6.17 11.76
C ILE A 455 -33.37 7.16 11.36
N GLN A 456 -34.21 7.61 12.30
CA GLN A 456 -35.29 8.56 11.99
C GLN A 456 -34.76 9.88 11.43
N ASP A 457 -33.71 10.42 12.06
CA ASP A 457 -33.07 11.66 11.62
C ASP A 457 -32.31 11.47 10.29
N LEU A 458 -31.58 10.37 10.11
CA LEU A 458 -30.94 10.03 8.84
C LEU A 458 -31.97 9.90 7.71
N GLY A 459 -33.07 9.19 7.95
CA GLY A 459 -34.16 9.01 7.01
C GLY A 459 -34.83 10.33 6.63
N SER A 460 -34.89 11.30 7.54
CA SER A 460 -35.49 12.61 7.27
C SER A 460 -34.77 13.36 6.13
N PHE A 461 -33.44 13.20 5.98
CA PHE A 461 -32.65 13.86 4.94
C PHE A 461 -33.03 13.48 3.51
N SER A 462 -33.58 12.28 3.32
CA SER A 462 -34.09 11.83 2.02
C SER A 462 -35.26 12.71 1.52
N SER A 463 -35.99 13.31 2.45
CA SER A 463 -37.17 14.16 2.20
C SER A 463 -36.91 15.65 2.40
N THR A 464 -35.69 16.03 2.80
CA THR A 464 -35.31 17.42 3.04
C THR A 464 -35.36 18.23 1.75
N VAL A 465 -35.96 19.42 1.85
CA VAL A 465 -35.96 20.41 0.77
C VAL A 465 -34.95 21.51 1.12
N LEU A 466 -33.91 21.65 0.30
CA LEU A 466 -32.81 22.59 0.51
C LEU A 466 -33.28 24.04 0.61
N ASN A 467 -34.31 24.44 -0.14
CA ASN A 467 -34.86 25.80 -0.18
C ASN A 467 -33.82 26.91 -0.43
N SER A 468 -32.73 26.58 -1.14
CA SER A 468 -31.69 27.54 -1.53
C SER A 468 -32.06 28.23 -2.85
N PRO A 469 -31.96 29.56 -2.96
CA PRO A 469 -32.10 30.26 -4.24
C PRO A 469 -30.92 29.99 -5.19
N ASN A 470 -29.81 29.45 -4.68
CA ASN A 470 -28.57 29.22 -5.43
C ASN A 470 -28.48 27.82 -6.04
N SER A 471 -29.51 26.99 -5.88
CA SER A 471 -29.57 25.64 -6.46
C SER A 471 -30.82 25.47 -7.32
N VAL A 472 -30.66 24.82 -8.48
CA VAL A 472 -31.79 24.40 -9.34
C VAL A 472 -32.42 23.11 -8.81
N TYR A 473 -31.62 22.30 -8.10
CA TYR A 473 -32.08 21.09 -7.45
C TYR A 473 -32.27 21.35 -5.96
N GLN A 474 -33.48 21.12 -5.48
CA GLN A 474 -33.90 21.36 -4.10
C GLN A 474 -34.07 20.06 -3.30
N THR A 475 -34.19 18.91 -3.98
CA THR A 475 -34.32 17.59 -3.33
C THR A 475 -33.36 16.57 -3.94
N LEU A 476 -32.98 15.56 -3.17
CA LEU A 476 -32.14 14.44 -3.62
C LEU A 476 -32.80 13.64 -4.77
N SER A 477 -34.13 13.54 -4.76
CA SER A 477 -34.89 12.84 -5.81
C SER A 477 -34.76 13.46 -7.19
N GLN A 478 -34.56 14.78 -7.29
CA GLN A 478 -34.37 15.47 -8.58
C GLN A 478 -33.06 15.11 -9.27
N VAL A 479 -32.07 14.61 -8.51
CA VAL A 479 -30.79 14.12 -9.04
C VAL A 479 -30.71 12.59 -9.03
N GLY A 480 -31.85 11.91 -8.87
CA GLY A 480 -31.94 10.45 -8.96
C GLY A 480 -31.64 9.68 -7.68
N ILE A 481 -31.57 10.35 -6.51
CA ILE A 481 -31.41 9.69 -5.22
C ILE A 481 -32.78 9.64 -4.52
N THR A 482 -33.34 8.44 -4.37
CA THR A 482 -34.71 8.21 -3.87
C THR A 482 -34.71 7.18 -2.74
N THR A 483 -35.84 6.97 -2.05
CA THR A 483 -36.01 5.87 -1.08
C THR A 483 -36.57 4.58 -1.71
N GLY A 484 -36.32 4.41 -3.02
CA GLY A 484 -36.87 3.35 -3.86
C GLY A 484 -37.56 3.92 -5.11
N ASP A 485 -37.45 3.21 -6.24
CA ASP A 485 -38.22 3.54 -7.43
C ASP A 485 -39.71 3.26 -7.21
N VAL A 486 -40.56 3.96 -7.95
CA VAL A 486 -42.01 3.68 -7.97
C VAL A 486 -42.21 2.24 -8.47
N GLY A 487 -42.52 1.32 -7.56
CA GLY A 487 -42.73 -0.11 -7.85
C GLY A 487 -41.69 -1.07 -7.26
N GLN A 488 -40.68 -0.58 -6.52
CA GLN A 488 -39.75 -1.44 -5.76
C GLN A 488 -40.41 -2.05 -4.51
N SER A 489 -39.73 -3.04 -3.92
CA SER A 489 -40.22 -3.76 -2.74
C SER A 489 -40.49 -2.79 -1.60
N VAL A 490 -41.69 -2.89 -1.00
CA VAL A 490 -42.11 -2.09 0.15
C VAL A 490 -41.10 -2.23 1.31
N THR A 491 -40.39 -3.34 1.37
CA THR A 491 -39.36 -3.63 2.39
C THR A 491 -38.21 -2.62 2.41
N ASP A 492 -37.73 -2.16 1.25
CA ASP A 492 -36.55 -1.27 1.19
C ASP A 492 -36.95 0.15 1.64
N SER A 493 -38.18 0.55 1.29
CA SER A 493 -38.78 1.81 1.76
C SER A 493 -39.17 1.75 3.24
N GLU A 494 -39.57 0.58 3.76
CA GLU A 494 -39.82 0.36 5.20
C GLU A 494 -38.53 0.42 6.03
N LEU A 495 -37.40 -0.03 5.46
CA LEU A 495 -36.09 0.00 6.12
C LEU A 495 -35.38 1.36 6.01
N GLY A 496 -35.85 2.26 5.13
CA GLY A 496 -35.31 3.61 4.97
C GLY A 496 -34.06 3.69 4.07
N HIS A 497 -33.87 2.73 3.16
CA HIS A 497 -32.76 2.71 2.21
C HIS A 497 -32.85 3.81 1.16
N LEU A 498 -31.69 4.17 0.59
CA LEU A 498 -31.56 5.00 -0.60
C LEU A 498 -31.26 4.16 -1.84
N SER A 499 -31.79 4.60 -2.99
CA SER A 499 -31.48 4.09 -4.33
C SER A 499 -30.92 5.22 -5.19
N LEU A 500 -30.00 4.88 -6.10
CA LEU A 500 -29.39 5.81 -7.06
C LEU A 500 -29.72 5.41 -8.50
N ASN A 501 -30.40 6.30 -9.22
CA ASN A 501 -30.51 6.24 -10.67
C ASN A 501 -29.32 7.00 -11.30
N THR A 502 -28.31 6.26 -11.75
CA THR A 502 -27.06 6.82 -12.29
C THR A 502 -27.27 7.62 -13.57
N ASP A 503 -28.23 7.26 -14.42
CA ASP A 503 -28.57 7.99 -15.65
C ASP A 503 -29.20 9.35 -15.33
N THR A 504 -30.07 9.41 -14.33
CA THR A 504 -30.68 10.66 -13.86
C THR A 504 -29.63 11.58 -13.25
N LEU A 505 -28.73 11.04 -12.41
CA LEU A 505 -27.63 11.81 -11.83
C LEU A 505 -26.68 12.32 -12.91
N LYS A 506 -26.32 11.48 -13.89
CA LYS A 506 -25.47 11.86 -15.02
C LYS A 506 -26.10 13.01 -15.80
N THR A 507 -27.37 12.88 -16.13
CA THR A 507 -28.15 13.93 -16.82
C THR A 507 -28.17 15.23 -15.99
N ALA A 508 -28.32 15.14 -14.67
CA ALA A 508 -28.33 16.31 -13.79
C ALA A 508 -26.97 17.02 -13.74
N LEU A 509 -25.87 16.27 -13.67
CA LEU A 509 -24.50 16.78 -13.69
C LEU A 509 -24.11 17.40 -15.04
N GLU A 510 -24.55 16.81 -16.15
CA GLU A 510 -24.37 17.34 -17.49
C GLU A 510 -25.17 18.63 -17.70
N THR A 511 -26.38 18.69 -17.14
CA THR A 511 -27.28 19.85 -17.26
C THR A 511 -26.84 21.02 -16.38
N ASN A 512 -26.56 20.79 -15.09
CA ASN A 512 -26.14 21.83 -14.16
C ASN A 512 -25.35 21.27 -12.97
N MET A 513 -24.03 21.11 -13.17
CA MET A 513 -23.10 20.65 -12.14
C MET A 513 -23.11 21.52 -10.87
N ALA A 514 -23.13 22.84 -11.01
CA ALA A 514 -23.12 23.77 -9.87
C ALA A 514 -24.37 23.62 -8.99
N GLY A 515 -25.51 23.26 -9.60
CA GLY A 515 -26.74 22.90 -8.88
C GLY A 515 -26.59 21.61 -8.08
N VAL A 516 -25.95 20.57 -8.66
CA VAL A 516 -25.70 19.31 -7.92
C VAL A 516 -24.69 19.53 -6.78
N GLU A 517 -23.63 20.29 -7.04
CA GLU A 517 -22.65 20.70 -6.01
C GLU A 517 -23.32 21.47 -4.87
N SER A 518 -24.18 22.43 -5.18
CA SER A 518 -24.94 23.19 -4.18
C SER A 518 -25.95 22.31 -3.43
N LEU A 519 -26.56 21.32 -4.10
CA LEU A 519 -27.45 20.35 -3.48
C LEU A 519 -26.71 19.48 -2.46
N PHE A 520 -25.48 19.07 -2.74
CA PHE A 520 -24.70 18.20 -1.84
C PHE A 520 -24.00 19.01 -0.74
N GLY A 521 -23.25 20.05 -1.06
CA GLY A 521 -22.60 20.89 -0.04
C GLY A 521 -21.67 21.92 -0.65
N ASN A 522 -21.77 23.17 -0.21
CA ASN A 522 -20.90 24.28 -0.65
C ASN A 522 -20.10 24.81 0.54
N THR A 523 -18.77 24.78 0.47
CA THR A 523 -17.89 25.54 1.38
C THR A 523 -16.66 26.08 0.65
N THR A 524 -16.80 27.30 0.13
CA THR A 524 -15.73 28.24 -0.26
C THR A 524 -15.20 28.12 -1.70
N VAL A 525 -15.34 29.21 -2.46
CA VAL A 525 -15.07 29.32 -3.90
C VAL A 525 -13.85 30.21 -4.14
N TYR A 526 -12.90 29.80 -5.00
CA TYR A 526 -11.79 30.65 -5.48
C TYR A 526 -12.14 31.30 -6.81
N VAL A 527 -11.93 32.59 -6.92
CA VAL A 527 -12.06 33.43 -8.10
C VAL A 527 -10.65 33.84 -8.51
N ASP A 528 -10.24 33.44 -9.70
CA ASP A 528 -8.97 33.88 -10.27
C ASP A 528 -9.18 35.04 -11.25
N SER A 529 -8.65 36.22 -10.90
CA SER A 529 -8.48 37.39 -11.76
C SER A 529 -9.77 38.01 -12.34
N GLU A 530 -10.75 38.35 -11.50
CA GLU A 530 -11.98 39.07 -11.85
C GLU A 530 -11.69 40.48 -12.40
N LYS A 531 -12.02 40.74 -13.67
CA LYS A 531 -11.96 42.11 -14.22
C LYS A 531 -13.08 42.98 -13.66
N VAL A 532 -12.74 44.00 -12.88
CA VAL A 532 -13.73 44.92 -12.26
C VAL A 532 -13.88 46.26 -12.99
N GLY A 533 -12.98 46.60 -13.93
CA GLY A 533 -13.09 47.86 -14.69
C GLY A 533 -11.92 48.19 -15.60
N THR A 534 -11.95 49.39 -16.20
CA THR A 534 -10.82 50.01 -16.89
C THR A 534 -10.44 51.30 -16.20
N SER A 535 -9.16 51.54 -16.03
CA SER A 535 -8.65 52.69 -15.32
C SER A 535 -9.00 53.99 -16.04
N SER A 536 -9.78 54.85 -15.37
CA SER A 536 -10.12 56.22 -15.76
C SER A 536 -9.83 57.19 -14.62
N SER A 537 -9.27 58.36 -14.94
CA SER A 537 -8.95 59.41 -13.96
C SER A 537 -10.19 59.97 -13.23
N SER A 538 -11.39 59.73 -13.75
CA SER A 538 -12.65 60.21 -13.17
C SER A 538 -13.36 59.17 -12.29
N GLN A 539 -12.95 57.89 -12.34
CA GLN A 539 -13.63 56.79 -11.63
C GLN A 539 -12.65 56.03 -10.72
N LEU A 540 -12.86 56.16 -9.42
CA LEU A 540 -11.97 55.60 -8.38
C LEU A 540 -12.59 54.41 -7.64
N THR A 541 -13.81 54.00 -7.96
CA THR A 541 -14.53 52.96 -7.22
C THR A 541 -15.13 51.94 -8.18
N TYR A 542 -15.02 50.68 -7.80
CA TYR A 542 -15.44 49.50 -8.53
C TYR A 542 -16.06 48.50 -7.53
N SER A 543 -16.76 47.48 -7.99
CA SER A 543 -17.32 46.44 -7.10
C SER A 543 -17.01 45.07 -7.67
N LEU A 544 -16.59 44.16 -6.80
CA LEU A 544 -16.48 42.72 -7.05
C LEU A 544 -17.87 42.14 -7.18
N ALA A 545 -17.95 41.09 -7.98
CA ALA A 545 -19.20 40.45 -8.30
C ALA A 545 -19.88 39.77 -7.09
N HIS A 546 -19.12 39.38 -6.06
CA HIS A 546 -19.64 38.65 -4.90
C HIS A 546 -19.29 39.39 -3.60
N GLY A 547 -20.26 39.49 -2.70
CA GLY A 547 -20.03 39.84 -1.29
C GLY A 547 -19.49 38.64 -0.52
N ASP A 548 -19.23 38.81 0.77
CA ASP A 548 -18.68 37.75 1.65
C ASP A 548 -17.41 37.09 1.08
N ILE A 549 -16.57 37.95 0.51
CA ILE A 549 -15.22 37.64 0.06
C ILE A 549 -14.46 36.99 1.22
N THR A 550 -13.89 35.82 0.97
CA THR A 550 -12.91 35.16 1.82
C THR A 550 -11.50 35.34 1.27
N GLY A 551 -10.56 35.54 2.18
CA GLY A 551 -9.17 35.82 1.83
C GLY A 551 -8.94 37.22 1.26
N THR A 552 -7.68 37.50 0.94
CA THR A 552 -7.26 38.81 0.45
C THR A 552 -7.27 38.83 -1.08
N PRO A 553 -8.03 39.74 -1.70
CA PRO A 553 -8.07 39.86 -3.14
C PRO A 553 -6.73 40.32 -3.71
N THR A 554 -6.29 39.74 -4.83
CA THR A 554 -5.14 40.22 -5.60
C THR A 554 -5.61 41.18 -6.67
N VAL A 555 -5.43 42.49 -6.46
CA VAL A 555 -5.86 43.53 -7.40
C VAL A 555 -4.71 43.95 -8.32
N MET A 556 -4.95 43.91 -9.62
CA MET A 556 -4.03 44.30 -10.69
C MET A 556 -4.64 45.43 -11.52
N VAL A 557 -3.84 46.39 -11.97
CA VAL A 557 -4.21 47.36 -13.02
C VAL A 557 -3.16 47.28 -14.15
N GLY A 558 -3.54 46.73 -15.30
CA GLY A 558 -2.61 46.32 -16.34
C GLY A 558 -1.68 45.24 -15.82
N SER A 559 -0.37 45.44 -15.94
CA SER A 559 0.64 44.55 -15.37
C SER A 559 1.09 44.95 -13.95
N LYS A 560 0.49 45.99 -13.35
CA LYS A 560 0.90 46.52 -12.04
C LYS A 560 -0.04 46.02 -10.95
N GLN A 561 0.52 45.38 -9.93
CA GLN A 561 -0.23 44.99 -8.75
C GLN A 561 -0.42 46.17 -7.79
N TYR A 562 -1.62 46.27 -7.20
CA TYR A 562 -1.95 47.30 -6.21
C TYR A 562 -1.91 46.73 -4.80
N THR A 563 -1.44 47.55 -3.85
CA THR A 563 -1.44 47.21 -2.44
C THR A 563 -2.83 47.47 -1.84
N VAL A 564 -3.46 46.43 -1.30
CA VAL A 564 -4.77 46.56 -0.63
C VAL A 564 -4.57 47.08 0.80
N VAL A 565 -5.09 48.28 1.11
CA VAL A 565 -5.04 48.98 2.41
C VAL A 565 -6.45 49.21 2.96
N THR A 566 -6.56 49.57 4.24
CA THR A 566 -7.88 49.91 4.82
C THR A 566 -8.41 51.23 4.27
N ALA A 567 -9.74 51.39 4.24
CA ALA A 567 -10.37 52.61 3.74
C ALA A 567 -9.92 53.89 4.48
N ALA A 568 -9.54 53.79 5.76
CA ALA A 568 -9.07 54.91 6.58
C ALA A 568 -7.58 55.28 6.34
N GLN A 569 -6.78 54.34 5.82
CA GLN A 569 -5.36 54.53 5.52
C GLN A 569 -5.11 54.96 4.08
N LEU A 570 -6.15 54.90 3.24
CA LEU A 570 -6.07 55.29 1.84
C LEU A 570 -5.69 56.78 1.73
N SER A 571 -4.52 57.07 1.15
CA SER A 571 -3.97 58.44 1.07
C SER A 571 -4.87 59.41 0.29
N THR A 572 -4.89 60.68 0.70
CA THR A 572 -5.82 61.72 0.18
C THR A 572 -5.17 62.86 -0.61
N ASP A 573 -3.89 63.18 -0.39
CA ASP A 573 -3.23 64.26 -1.14
C ASP A 573 -1.70 64.07 -1.19
N ASP A 574 -1.12 64.27 -2.38
CA ASP A 574 0.32 64.22 -2.68
C ASP A 574 0.87 65.65 -3.01
N THR A 575 0.15 66.72 -2.67
CA THR A 575 0.64 68.08 -2.93
C THR A 575 1.60 68.58 -1.85
N ASN A 576 2.79 68.02 -1.77
CA ASN A 576 4.07 68.74 -1.69
C ASN A 576 5.21 67.76 -1.41
N ALA A 577 5.60 67.08 -2.48
CA ALA A 577 6.91 67.26 -3.09
C ALA A 577 7.97 67.90 -2.16
N LYS A 578 8.89 67.07 -1.68
CA LYS A 578 10.34 67.20 -1.94
C LYS A 578 11.05 66.28 -0.96
N ASN A 579 11.74 65.29 -1.53
CA ASN A 579 12.75 64.43 -0.90
C ASN A 579 12.29 63.02 -0.48
N SER A 580 11.80 62.20 -1.42
CA SER A 580 12.19 60.77 -1.64
C SER A 580 11.38 60.15 -2.79
N SER A 581 11.95 59.15 -3.45
CA SER A 581 11.72 58.79 -4.87
C SER A 581 10.69 57.65 -5.12
N THR A 582 9.48 57.70 -4.56
CA THR A 582 8.57 56.52 -4.59
C THR A 582 7.11 56.88 -4.92
N THR A 583 6.59 56.39 -6.06
CA THR A 583 5.14 56.40 -6.37
C THR A 583 4.44 55.30 -5.57
N ILE A 584 3.32 55.60 -4.91
CA ILE A 584 2.58 54.65 -4.05
C ILE A 584 1.33 54.14 -4.81
N TYR A 585 1.11 52.81 -4.88
CA TYR A 585 -0.02 52.17 -5.58
C TYR A 585 -0.96 51.46 -4.58
N GLU A 586 -2.01 52.14 -4.11
CA GLU A 586 -2.90 51.65 -3.04
C GLU A 586 -4.39 51.62 -3.45
N CYS A 587 -5.13 50.64 -2.93
CA CYS A 587 -6.60 50.55 -3.02
C CYS A 587 -7.20 49.92 -1.75
N SER A 588 -8.49 50.10 -1.47
CA SER A 588 -9.23 49.40 -0.42
C SER A 588 -10.31 48.48 -1.02
N VAL A 589 -10.62 47.37 -0.34
CA VAL A 589 -11.71 46.44 -0.71
C VAL A 589 -12.60 46.17 0.49
N ASP A 590 -13.91 46.30 0.32
CA ASP A 590 -14.94 45.96 1.31
C ASP A 590 -15.34 44.49 1.12
N ALA A 591 -14.99 43.63 2.09
CA ALA A 591 -15.13 42.19 1.98
C ALA A 591 -16.58 41.69 2.03
N THR A 592 -17.50 42.45 2.62
CA THR A 592 -18.91 42.06 2.76
C THR A 592 -19.71 42.44 1.52
N THR A 593 -19.41 43.59 0.92
CA THR A 593 -20.13 44.11 -0.24
C THR A 593 -19.38 43.92 -1.56
N GLY A 594 -18.12 43.48 -1.50
CA GLY A 594 -17.23 43.34 -2.65
C GLY A 594 -16.65 44.66 -3.16
N LYS A 595 -16.87 45.81 -2.52
CA LYS A 595 -16.58 47.13 -3.13
C LYS A 595 -15.11 47.54 -3.06
N ILE A 596 -14.50 47.92 -4.19
CA ILE A 596 -13.10 48.35 -4.34
C ILE A 596 -12.99 49.88 -4.52
N THR A 597 -12.06 50.55 -3.85
CA THR A 597 -11.83 52.00 -3.96
C THR A 597 -10.33 52.33 -4.08
N PHE A 598 -9.91 53.18 -5.02
CA PHE A 598 -8.53 53.58 -5.29
C PHE A 598 -8.19 55.00 -4.75
N ALA A 599 -6.92 55.27 -4.44
CA ALA A 599 -6.46 56.57 -3.90
C ALA A 599 -6.44 57.71 -4.95
N THR A 600 -6.69 58.96 -4.52
CA THR A 600 -6.84 60.16 -5.38
C THR A 600 -5.52 60.71 -5.94
N GLY A 601 -4.40 60.50 -5.23
CA GLY A 601 -3.08 61.02 -5.59
C GLY A 601 -2.15 60.01 -6.27
N ALA A 602 -2.64 58.80 -6.61
CA ALA A 602 -1.82 57.78 -7.25
C ALA A 602 -1.33 58.28 -8.62
N GLY A 603 -0.04 58.62 -8.69
CA GLY A 603 0.61 59.24 -9.86
C GLY A 603 0.11 58.63 -11.17
N THR A 604 -0.62 59.44 -11.95
CA THR A 604 -1.28 59.07 -13.21
C THR A 604 -1.76 57.62 -13.23
N PHE A 605 -2.98 57.39 -12.73
CA PHE A 605 -3.76 56.20 -13.05
C PHE A 605 -3.62 55.93 -14.57
N PRO A 606 -2.97 54.83 -15.00
CA PRO A 606 -2.59 54.67 -16.39
C PRO A 606 -3.85 54.52 -17.23
N ASN A 607 -4.24 55.58 -17.94
CA ASN A 607 -5.56 55.68 -18.56
C ASN A 607 -5.76 54.53 -19.58
N GLY A 608 -6.88 53.82 -19.47
CA GLY A 608 -7.24 52.72 -20.36
C GLY A 608 -6.66 51.34 -20.02
N SER A 609 -5.96 51.17 -18.89
CA SER A 609 -5.49 49.87 -18.41
C SER A 609 -6.60 49.06 -17.73
N GLN A 610 -6.48 47.73 -17.70
CA GLN A 610 -7.51 46.86 -17.17
C GLN A 610 -7.35 46.61 -15.66
N ILE A 611 -8.42 46.63 -14.87
CA ILE A 611 -8.39 46.28 -13.44
C ILE A 611 -8.87 44.83 -13.26
N THR A 612 -8.05 43.92 -12.71
CA THR A 612 -8.41 42.51 -12.42
C THR A 612 -8.17 42.12 -10.96
N VAL A 613 -8.91 41.14 -10.43
CA VAL A 613 -8.97 40.80 -9.00
C VAL A 613 -9.18 39.31 -8.70
N SER A 614 -8.19 38.58 -8.16
CA SER A 614 -8.39 37.18 -7.70
C SER A 614 -8.81 37.12 -6.22
N TYR A 615 -9.83 36.39 -5.79
CA TYR A 615 -10.32 36.33 -4.40
C TYR A 615 -11.08 35.03 -4.07
N ASN A 616 -11.30 34.64 -2.81
CA ASN A 616 -12.23 33.54 -2.47
C ASN A 616 -13.57 34.10 -1.96
N TYR A 617 -14.64 33.31 -1.86
CA TYR A 617 -15.83 33.66 -1.06
C TYR A 617 -16.48 32.43 -0.43
N THR A 618 -16.95 32.56 0.81
CA THR A 618 -17.65 31.48 1.55
C THR A 618 -19.12 31.44 1.16
N ASN A 619 -19.65 30.24 1.09
CA ASN A 619 -21.08 30.02 1.33
C ASN A 619 -21.20 29.32 2.69
N THR A 620 -21.90 29.96 3.63
CA THR A 620 -21.82 29.64 5.06
C THR A 620 -22.68 28.45 5.49
N THR A 621 -22.06 27.63 6.30
CA THR A 621 -22.51 26.48 7.08
C THR A 621 -23.71 26.80 7.99
N GLY A 622 -24.74 25.94 7.94
CA GLY A 622 -25.76 25.78 9.00
C GLY A 622 -27.09 26.50 8.82
N GLY A 623 -27.40 27.06 7.64
CA GLY A 623 -28.68 27.72 7.36
C GLY A 623 -29.52 26.99 6.32
N SER A 624 -30.68 27.55 5.97
CA SER A 624 -31.61 27.08 4.91
C SER A 624 -31.03 27.09 3.48
N GLY A 625 -29.70 27.08 3.32
CA GLY A 625 -28.99 27.07 2.05
C GLY A 625 -27.74 26.16 2.03
N THR A 626 -27.44 25.47 3.13
CA THR A 626 -26.34 24.49 3.20
C THR A 626 -26.78 23.19 2.53
N GLY A 627 -25.99 22.62 1.61
CA GLY A 627 -26.36 21.41 0.87
C GLY A 627 -26.72 20.22 1.77
N ILE A 628 -27.59 19.34 1.29
CA ILE A 628 -28.18 18.23 2.05
C ILE A 628 -27.11 17.26 2.56
N PHE A 629 -26.08 16.96 1.78
CA PHE A 629 -24.98 16.09 2.25
C PHE A 629 -24.13 16.78 3.30
N SER A 630 -23.92 18.09 3.19
CA SER A 630 -23.27 18.87 4.25
C SER A 630 -24.12 18.93 5.52
N GLN A 631 -25.45 19.02 5.42
CA GLN A 631 -26.34 18.94 6.59
C GLN A 631 -26.30 17.54 7.22
N MET A 632 -26.39 16.47 6.42
CA MET A 632 -26.32 15.09 6.91
C MET A 632 -24.95 14.79 7.53
N GLN A 633 -23.87 15.26 6.91
CA GLN A 633 -22.52 15.17 7.48
C GLN A 633 -22.43 15.92 8.81
N ALA A 634 -22.96 17.14 8.90
CA ALA A 634 -22.96 17.92 10.14
C ALA A 634 -23.77 17.24 11.25
N PHE A 635 -24.91 16.63 10.89
CA PHE A 635 -25.71 15.81 11.79
C PHE A 635 -24.90 14.62 12.32
N ILE A 636 -24.33 13.79 11.44
CA ILE A 636 -23.51 12.65 11.85
C ILE A 636 -22.34 13.09 12.73
N ASN A 637 -21.73 14.25 12.41
CA ASN A 637 -20.64 14.81 13.20
C ASN A 637 -21.02 15.08 14.67
N THR A 638 -22.29 15.39 14.97
CA THR A 638 -22.74 15.57 16.36
C THR A 638 -22.72 14.28 17.17
N TYR A 639 -22.74 13.12 16.50
CA TYR A 639 -22.67 11.80 17.12
C TYR A 639 -21.23 11.30 17.22
N THR A 640 -20.46 11.44 16.14
CA THR A 640 -19.17 10.73 15.94
C THR A 640 -17.92 11.54 16.28
N THR A 641 -18.04 12.85 16.54
CA THR A 641 -16.89 13.67 16.97
C THR A 641 -16.45 13.33 18.39
N VAL A 642 -15.21 13.64 18.76
CA VAL A 642 -14.77 13.66 20.16
C VAL A 642 -15.65 14.63 20.95
N GLY A 643 -16.24 14.17 22.06
CA GLY A 643 -17.27 14.89 22.82
C GLY A 643 -18.69 14.80 22.22
N GLY A 644 -18.89 14.04 21.14
CA GLY A 644 -20.19 13.74 20.56
C GLY A 644 -20.96 12.67 21.34
N GLN A 645 -22.17 12.33 20.88
CA GLN A 645 -23.07 11.46 21.66
C GLN A 645 -22.50 10.05 21.90
N PHE A 646 -21.82 9.43 20.91
CA PHE A 646 -21.16 8.14 21.13
C PHE A 646 -20.06 8.25 22.19
N ASP A 647 -19.18 9.26 22.09
CA ASP A 647 -18.10 9.45 23.06
C ASP A 647 -18.64 9.67 24.50
N THR A 648 -19.76 10.38 24.66
CA THR A 648 -20.41 10.52 25.99
C THR A 648 -20.94 9.20 26.57
N MET A 649 -21.19 8.19 25.73
CA MET A 649 -21.68 6.89 26.14
C MET A 649 -20.56 5.85 26.30
N ILE A 650 -19.70 5.72 25.29
CA ILE A 650 -18.70 4.64 25.14
C ILE A 650 -17.24 5.12 25.19
N GLY A 651 -17.02 6.43 25.25
CA GLY A 651 -15.69 7.05 25.39
C GLY A 651 -15.01 6.72 26.72
N SER A 652 -13.80 7.25 26.92
CA SER A 652 -13.00 6.95 28.12
C SER A 652 -13.64 7.38 29.44
N ASN A 653 -14.48 8.44 29.41
CA ASN A 653 -15.30 8.90 30.55
C ASN A 653 -16.80 8.73 30.25
N GLY A 654 -17.14 7.80 29.36
CA GLY A 654 -18.52 7.57 28.93
C GLY A 654 -19.31 6.79 29.98
N SER A 655 -20.61 7.04 30.08
CA SER A 655 -21.47 6.45 31.12
C SER A 655 -21.45 4.91 31.13
N LEU A 656 -21.37 4.28 29.96
CA LEU A 656 -21.30 2.81 29.84
C LEU A 656 -19.92 2.29 30.24
N THR A 657 -18.85 2.99 29.84
CA THR A 657 -17.47 2.67 30.24
C THR A 657 -17.31 2.71 31.76
N ASP A 658 -17.84 3.76 32.40
CA ASP A 658 -17.78 3.94 33.85
C ASP A 658 -18.54 2.83 34.58
N THR A 659 -19.73 2.46 34.08
CA THR A 659 -20.54 1.37 34.64
C THR A 659 -19.80 0.03 34.53
N ILE A 660 -19.20 -0.27 33.38
CA ILE A 660 -18.39 -1.48 33.17
C ILE A 660 -17.19 -1.49 34.13
N SER A 661 -16.50 -0.36 34.32
CA SER A 661 -15.37 -0.27 35.25
C SER A 661 -15.82 -0.56 36.67
N TYR A 662 -16.91 0.07 37.12
CA TYR A 662 -17.46 -0.12 38.46
C TYR A 662 -17.89 -1.56 38.74
N ASP A 663 -18.57 -2.21 37.80
CA ASP A 663 -18.99 -3.61 37.97
C ASP A 663 -17.81 -4.58 37.89
N ASN A 664 -16.76 -4.28 37.12
CA ASN A 664 -15.51 -5.07 37.15
C ASN A 664 -14.80 -4.99 38.50
N ASP A 665 -14.72 -3.79 39.11
CA ASP A 665 -14.15 -3.63 40.45
C ASP A 665 -14.94 -4.47 41.47
N ARG A 666 -16.28 -4.46 41.38
CA ARG A 666 -17.16 -5.29 42.22
C ARG A 666 -16.98 -6.79 41.99
N VAL A 667 -16.81 -7.23 40.74
CA VAL A 667 -16.49 -8.63 40.40
C VAL A 667 -15.18 -9.03 41.08
N SER A 668 -14.15 -8.18 41.03
CA SER A 668 -12.87 -8.44 41.68
C SER A 668 -13.03 -8.55 43.21
N GLU A 669 -13.72 -7.59 43.84
CA GLU A 669 -13.95 -7.59 45.29
C GLU A 669 -14.74 -8.83 45.75
N MET A 670 -15.76 -9.24 44.99
CA MET A 670 -16.56 -10.43 45.29
C MET A 670 -15.75 -11.71 45.14
N GLN A 671 -14.91 -11.81 44.11
CA GLN A 671 -14.01 -12.94 43.93
C GLN A 671 -13.02 -13.05 45.09
N ASP A 672 -12.43 -11.94 45.53
CA ASP A 672 -11.53 -11.90 46.69
C ASP A 672 -12.25 -12.31 47.98
N ARG A 673 -13.49 -11.86 48.19
CA ARG A 673 -14.31 -12.27 49.34
C ARG A 673 -14.59 -13.78 49.33
N ILE A 674 -15.00 -14.34 48.19
CA ILE A 674 -15.26 -15.78 48.04
C ILE A 674 -13.97 -16.59 48.32
N ASN A 675 -12.82 -16.14 47.81
CA ASN A 675 -11.54 -16.80 48.06
C ASN A 675 -11.13 -16.77 49.55
N ASN A 676 -11.37 -15.65 50.22
CA ASN A 676 -11.12 -15.49 51.66
C ASN A 676 -12.08 -16.35 52.51
N GLU A 677 -13.35 -16.44 52.10
CA GLU A 677 -14.36 -17.28 52.74
C GLU A 677 -14.01 -18.76 52.58
N GLN A 678 -13.62 -19.20 51.39
CA GLN A 678 -13.14 -20.56 51.13
C GLN A 678 -11.97 -20.91 52.06
N SER A 679 -10.98 -20.03 52.17
CA SER A 679 -9.82 -20.22 53.06
C SER A 679 -10.21 -20.29 54.54
N SER A 680 -11.18 -19.47 54.96
CA SER A 680 -11.70 -19.44 56.32
C SER A 680 -12.49 -20.71 56.65
N LEU A 681 -13.35 -21.19 55.73
CA LEU A 681 -14.10 -22.44 55.86
C LEU A 681 -13.16 -23.63 55.96
N TYR A 682 -12.13 -23.71 55.12
CA TYR A 682 -11.10 -24.75 55.22
C TYR A 682 -10.42 -24.75 56.59
N THR A 683 -10.04 -23.58 57.10
CA THR A 683 -9.43 -23.45 58.43
C THR A 683 -10.39 -23.92 59.52
N TYR A 684 -11.66 -23.53 59.45
CA TYR A 684 -12.70 -23.90 60.40
C TYR A 684 -12.94 -25.42 60.44
N TYR A 685 -13.17 -26.05 59.28
CA TYR A 685 -13.44 -27.49 59.20
C TYR A 685 -12.22 -28.32 59.60
N ASN A 686 -11.00 -27.88 59.28
CA ASN A 686 -9.79 -28.56 59.73
C ASN A 686 -9.62 -28.49 61.25
N ASN A 687 -9.92 -27.34 61.88
CA ASN A 687 -9.91 -27.21 63.35
C ASN A 687 -10.98 -28.09 64.01
N MET A 688 -12.17 -28.14 63.45
CA MET A 688 -13.25 -29.03 63.93
C MET A 688 -12.85 -30.50 63.82
N LEU A 689 -12.22 -30.88 62.71
CA LEU A 689 -11.71 -32.24 62.50
C LEU A 689 -10.66 -32.60 63.55
N SER A 690 -9.73 -31.67 63.86
CA SER A 690 -8.75 -31.86 64.92
C SER A 690 -9.40 -32.07 66.30
N GLN A 691 -10.44 -31.30 66.63
CA GLN A 691 -11.17 -31.45 67.89
C GLN A 691 -11.92 -32.79 67.97
N LEU A 692 -12.54 -33.23 66.87
CA LEU A 692 -13.22 -34.53 66.79
C LEU A 692 -12.23 -35.68 66.97
N GLN A 693 -11.01 -35.58 66.41
CA GLN A 693 -9.95 -36.55 66.64
C GLN A 693 -9.53 -36.58 68.11
N THR A 694 -9.39 -35.43 68.77
CA THR A 694 -9.12 -35.35 70.21
C THR A 694 -10.24 -36.02 71.03
N LEU A 695 -11.51 -35.70 70.76
CA LEU A 695 -12.66 -36.31 71.43
C LEU A 695 -12.73 -37.83 71.21
N SER A 696 -12.44 -38.30 70.00
CA SER A 696 -12.35 -39.73 69.71
C SER A 696 -11.25 -40.40 70.54
N SER A 697 -10.09 -39.76 70.65
CA SER A 697 -8.98 -40.25 71.47
C SER A 697 -9.32 -40.25 72.97
N GLU A 698 -10.00 -39.22 73.47
CA GLU A 698 -10.48 -39.13 74.84
C GLU A 698 -11.54 -40.19 75.14
N ASN A 699 -12.51 -40.39 74.25
CA ASN A 699 -13.53 -41.44 74.40
C ASN A 699 -12.91 -42.84 74.38
N THR A 700 -11.87 -43.04 73.57
CA THR A 700 -11.09 -44.29 73.55
C THR A 700 -10.35 -44.47 74.88
N MET A 701 -9.73 -43.42 75.42
CA MET A 701 -9.10 -43.46 76.75
C MET A 701 -10.10 -43.71 77.88
N VAL A 702 -11.26 -43.05 77.86
CA VAL A 702 -12.34 -43.26 78.83
C VAL A 702 -12.86 -44.68 78.73
N SER A 703 -13.09 -45.20 77.53
CA SER A 703 -13.49 -46.60 77.31
C SER A 703 -12.44 -47.58 77.82
N ALA A 704 -11.15 -47.30 77.62
CA ALA A 704 -10.06 -48.10 78.16
C ALA A 704 -10.03 -48.05 79.71
N LEU A 705 -10.19 -46.88 80.32
CA LEU A 705 -10.28 -46.71 81.77
C LEU A 705 -11.50 -47.44 82.37
N LEU A 706 -12.66 -47.33 81.72
CA LEU A 706 -13.89 -47.99 82.13
C LEU A 706 -13.76 -49.52 82.05
N SER A 707 -13.11 -50.03 80.99
CA SER A 707 -12.78 -51.45 80.87
C SER A 707 -11.83 -51.91 81.97
N GLY A 708 -10.84 -51.09 82.35
CA GLY A 708 -9.93 -51.35 83.47
C GLY A 708 -10.64 -51.41 84.82
N LEU A 709 -11.58 -50.48 85.09
CA LEU A 709 -12.41 -50.45 86.29
C LEU A 709 -13.35 -51.66 86.40
N SER A 710 -13.88 -52.16 85.27
CA SER A 710 -14.71 -53.38 85.25
C SER A 710 -13.94 -54.65 85.60
N SER A 711 -12.61 -54.65 85.40
CA SER A 711 -11.75 -55.78 85.72
C SER A 711 -11.30 -55.84 87.18
N SER A 712 -11.43 -54.75 87.95
CA SER A 712 -11.00 -54.70 89.36
C SER A 712 -12.10 -55.03 90.37
N SER A 713 -13.37 -55.19 89.97
CA SER A 713 -14.50 -55.48 90.88
C SER A 713 -14.96 -56.96 90.88
N SER A 714 -14.30 -57.86 90.15
CA SER A 714 -14.68 -59.28 90.07
C SER A 714 -13.89 -60.23 90.99
N SER A 715 -13.12 -59.73 91.96
CA SER A 715 -12.31 -60.55 92.88
C SER A 715 -12.64 -60.39 94.37
N SER A 716 -13.91 -60.57 94.79
CA SER A 716 -14.24 -60.92 96.18
C SER A 716 -15.69 -61.37 96.37
N SER A 717 -15.97 -62.68 96.32
CA SER A 717 -16.97 -63.39 97.15
C SER A 717 -17.13 -64.85 96.71
N LYS A 718 -16.40 -65.75 97.38
CA LYS A 718 -16.76 -67.16 97.61
C LYS A 718 -16.35 -67.48 99.05
N GLY A 719 -17.31 -67.88 99.88
CA GLY A 719 -17.12 -68.30 101.27
C GLY A 719 -17.93 -67.46 102.24
#